data_AF-A0A8S1CLP3-F1
#
_entry.id   AF-A0A8S1CLP3-F1
#
_cell.length_a   1.000
_cell.length_b   1.000
_cell.length_c   1.000
_cell.angle_alpha   90.00
_cell.angle_beta   90.00
_cell.angle_gamma   90.00
#
_symmetry.space_group_name_H-M   'P 1'
#
loop_
_entity.id
_entity.type
_entity.pdbx_description
1 polymer ?
#
loop_
_entity_poly.entity_id
_entity_poly.type
_entity_poly.pdbx_seq_one_letter_code
_entity_poly.pdbx_strand_id
1 'polypeptide(L)'
;MKSLLLVISVICSISFAKQNSPFEEVHELLNYGELLRVPDKDLIFLFGCSGVDKSTLTKFVIKDETLKVRRKGSKLVFESKRSQNRTQFQDVLPHFYQDKATGNVLVDVPGFTESREPKLDIAGAYFTKSALQQAESLKLIFVENHANLMDGADTAPVLKLLRHAAKQLPRIEVFKNSVGLVVAKVHDQHGDDSEILSSVLNQLLAVKDELDFDLAEQDKYSGEYNETFGMLEVLGSIYANGTAENIALFRNPDQETSPWASEMMSKCQQELRVLFFGSLDFCPTDGVHFPFSILHRSRDYIMQNIIPKNNKLATRFLAKILNEFQVCIESALKINHKINTKASFISKASLNFQELILTGGIFDSLDALLSLKEKMTTVCDAWRNIDLSIMQNLIKSTQLAYDLASADIYNFLDQVEQTVIEKAQIIKGMDDFYTFLQRLTVELKSYEVQILRKSAFLEVSSDNYKDFIFNLSKFKIKVANKDKLISLKPTRQMIQDLNSILNRNLNHTTRRSFNNFGQELIYEGRNLILSEIAPELGKFQKLQNLYLFAQGTIFIDCDLVLVDANVSLAAPTIEVIGGNLTFNMSGRNGKSAPPRLNSSPKDGSPGEDGHNAGHALILALEVKRGAQLTIASKGGNGGDGQDGARGLEGVSSPSPHFSDFYPEFVSGVANWGPIKSHGYSIEHPDKGTLVLVNKQGARPPTNGGHGGAGGKSGKAGHNFILVWKDDHQLRVQVADGLSGRHGKGGKGGEGKSTCAKNVYSGKCKTRECEMLKLAAVFFVEGDIKNECKCMLQKKEFCETEPDAADGFAAYFQSIPSPSTKLVDWQGLEAKLNKSALFRLNTVGSEDEEELKNYVEYARSTMKTAMQIFSGMNFKIFSQ
;
A
#
# COMPACT_ATOMS: atom_id res chain seq x y z
N MET A 1 18.65 -3.95 21.28
CA MET A 1 19.49 -5.14 20.96
C MET A 1 20.63 -5.32 21.97
N LYS A 2 21.52 -4.33 22.21
CA LYS A 2 22.60 -4.43 23.22
C LYS A 2 22.13 -4.80 24.64
N SER A 3 21.03 -4.24 25.15
CA SER A 3 20.52 -4.60 26.48
C SER A 3 19.89 -6.00 26.54
N LEU A 4 19.30 -6.46 25.43
CA LEU A 4 18.79 -7.82 25.28
C LEU A 4 19.96 -8.81 25.14
N LEU A 5 21.01 -8.45 24.41
CA LEU A 5 22.25 -9.20 24.26
C LEU A 5 23.03 -9.28 25.58
N LEU A 6 22.99 -8.25 26.43
CA LEU A 6 23.63 -8.25 27.75
C LEU A 6 22.87 -9.15 28.74
N VAL A 7 21.54 -9.08 28.74
CA VAL A 7 20.69 -9.96 29.59
C VAL A 7 20.80 -11.42 29.11
N ILE A 8 20.80 -11.65 27.80
CA ILE A 8 21.04 -12.98 27.21
C ILE A 8 22.48 -13.44 27.48
N SER A 9 23.48 -12.58 27.38
CA SER A 9 24.88 -12.90 27.70
C SER A 9 25.04 -13.30 29.17
N VAL A 10 24.43 -12.56 30.11
CA VAL A 10 24.47 -12.92 31.54
C VAL A 10 23.72 -14.24 31.80
N ILE A 11 22.57 -14.46 31.15
CA ILE A 11 21.81 -15.72 31.25
C ILE A 11 22.58 -16.91 30.61
N CYS A 12 23.29 -16.66 29.50
CA CYS A 12 24.11 -17.66 28.80
C CYS A 12 25.39 -17.95 29.58
N SER A 13 26.08 -16.95 30.13
CA SER A 13 27.32 -17.11 30.91
C SER A 13 27.09 -17.90 32.21
N ILE A 14 25.88 -17.86 32.78
CA ILE A 14 25.52 -18.62 33.99
C ILE A 14 25.14 -20.08 33.65
N SER A 15 24.76 -20.39 32.40
CA SER A 15 24.28 -21.74 31.99
C SER A 15 25.25 -22.54 31.11
N PHE A 16 26.27 -21.94 30.51
CA PHE A 16 27.05 -22.59 29.45
C PHE A 16 28.47 -22.94 29.89
N ALA A 17 28.61 -24.14 30.46
CA ALA A 17 29.80 -24.94 30.27
C ALA A 17 29.38 -26.20 29.48
N LYS A 18 29.73 -26.26 28.19
CA LYS A 18 29.84 -27.47 27.33
C LYS A 18 28.73 -27.86 26.30
N GLN A 19 27.92 -26.98 25.71
CA GLN A 19 27.14 -27.42 24.53
C GLN A 19 27.12 -26.42 23.36
N ASN A 20 27.79 -26.81 22.27
CA ASN A 20 27.82 -26.14 20.96
C ASN A 20 26.40 -25.80 20.45
N SER A 21 25.93 -24.60 20.73
CA SER A 21 24.67 -24.12 20.17
C SER A 21 24.92 -23.38 18.84
N PRO A 22 24.02 -23.48 17.85
CA PRO A 22 24.05 -22.65 16.63
C PRO A 22 24.21 -21.14 16.87
N PHE A 23 23.74 -20.68 18.04
CA PHE A 23 23.87 -19.29 18.46
C PHE A 23 25.30 -18.96 18.90
N GLU A 24 25.96 -19.88 19.61
CA GLU A 24 27.34 -19.70 20.08
C GLU A 24 28.31 -19.57 18.91
N GLU A 25 28.13 -20.35 17.84
CA GLU A 25 28.96 -20.21 16.64
C GLU A 25 28.80 -18.85 15.94
N VAL A 26 27.56 -18.35 15.84
CA VAL A 26 27.29 -17.00 15.29
C VAL A 26 27.82 -15.92 16.25
N HIS A 27 27.67 -16.12 17.55
CA HIS A 27 28.11 -15.16 18.57
C HIS A 27 29.64 -15.10 18.67
N GLU A 28 30.34 -16.23 18.60
CA GLU A 28 31.80 -16.30 18.49
C GLU A 28 32.30 -15.56 17.25
N LEU A 29 31.62 -15.78 16.12
CA LEU A 29 31.86 -15.05 14.87
C LEU A 29 31.69 -13.54 15.03
N LEU A 30 30.61 -13.11 15.69
CA LEU A 30 30.32 -11.70 15.94
C LEU A 30 31.33 -11.08 16.90
N ASN A 31 31.68 -11.76 17.99
CA ASN A 31 32.69 -11.31 18.95
C ASN A 31 34.08 -11.21 18.33
N TYR A 32 34.45 -12.18 17.47
CA TYR A 32 35.73 -12.16 16.79
C TYR A 32 35.85 -10.93 15.88
N GLY A 33 34.79 -10.58 15.15
CA GLY A 33 34.82 -9.42 14.27
C GLY A 33 34.54 -8.08 14.98
N GLU A 34 34.05 -8.02 16.22
CA GLU A 34 34.02 -6.76 17.00
C GLU A 34 35.43 -6.21 17.29
N LEU A 35 36.47 -7.05 17.18
CA LEU A 35 37.86 -6.61 17.22
C LEU A 35 38.29 -5.86 15.94
N LEU A 36 37.51 -5.92 14.86
CA LEU A 36 37.77 -5.15 13.64
C LEU A 36 37.35 -3.70 13.87
N ARG A 37 38.33 -2.87 14.24
CA ARG A 37 38.16 -1.42 14.21
C ARG A 37 38.03 -0.96 12.76
N VAL A 38 36.84 -0.50 12.41
CA VAL A 38 36.62 0.25 11.18
C VAL A 38 37.24 1.63 11.39
N PRO A 39 38.15 2.09 10.53
CA PRO A 39 38.65 3.45 10.63
C PRO A 39 37.51 4.43 10.30
N ASP A 40 37.27 5.42 11.17
CA ASP A 40 36.33 6.54 10.95
C ASP A 40 36.88 7.44 9.83
N LYS A 41 36.73 7.02 8.57
CA LYS A 41 37.34 7.64 7.39
C LYS A 41 36.52 7.39 6.11
N ASP A 42 36.94 8.04 5.04
CA ASP A 42 36.59 7.76 3.65
C ASP A 42 36.98 6.32 3.26
N LEU A 43 35.99 5.49 2.92
CA LEU A 43 36.18 4.07 2.58
C LEU A 43 35.79 3.78 1.12
N ILE A 44 36.58 2.92 0.46
CA ILE A 44 36.31 2.44 -0.91
C ILE A 44 35.91 0.97 -0.84
N PHE A 45 34.63 0.66 -1.01
CA PHE A 45 34.13 -0.71 -0.93
C PHE A 45 34.19 -1.42 -2.27
N LEU A 46 34.71 -2.65 -2.28
CA LEU A 46 34.72 -3.51 -3.45
C LEU A 46 33.66 -4.61 -3.31
N PHE A 47 32.61 -4.52 -4.11
CA PHE A 47 31.52 -5.49 -4.20
C PHE A 47 31.68 -6.40 -5.42
N GLY A 48 31.14 -7.62 -5.33
CA GLY A 48 31.25 -8.58 -6.43
C GLY A 48 30.97 -10.00 -5.99
N CYS A 49 30.62 -10.88 -6.93
CA CYS A 49 30.49 -12.31 -6.68
C CYS A 49 31.81 -12.91 -6.16
N SER A 50 31.77 -14.10 -5.55
CA SER A 50 33.03 -14.76 -5.15
C SER A 50 33.78 -15.25 -6.38
N GLY A 51 35.12 -15.11 -6.34
CA GLY A 51 35.97 -15.56 -7.44
C GLY A 51 36.14 -14.56 -8.58
N VAL A 52 35.58 -13.34 -8.50
CA VAL A 52 35.83 -12.24 -9.46
C VAL A 52 37.14 -11.46 -9.19
N ASP A 53 38.03 -12.02 -8.37
CA ASP A 53 39.37 -11.48 -8.07
C ASP A 53 39.43 -10.13 -7.31
N LYS A 54 38.40 -9.78 -6.53
CA LYS A 54 38.38 -8.56 -5.67
C LYS A 54 39.62 -8.38 -4.79
N SER A 55 40.02 -9.42 -4.05
CA SER A 55 41.20 -9.36 -3.17
C SER A 55 42.49 -9.14 -3.96
N THR A 56 42.60 -9.75 -5.15
CA THR A 56 43.73 -9.59 -6.06
C THR A 56 43.77 -8.17 -6.61
N LEU A 57 42.63 -7.67 -7.09
CA LEU A 57 42.45 -6.30 -7.57
C LEU A 57 42.83 -5.28 -6.51
N THR A 58 42.33 -5.45 -5.28
CA THR A 58 42.64 -4.55 -4.16
C THR A 58 44.15 -4.45 -3.94
N LYS A 59 44.83 -5.59 -3.84
CA LYS A 59 46.30 -5.68 -3.68
C LYS A 59 47.05 -5.10 -4.88
N PHE A 60 46.53 -5.32 -6.08
CA PHE A 60 47.10 -4.79 -7.30
C PHE A 60 47.06 -3.25 -7.31
N VAL A 61 45.91 -2.65 -6.97
CA VAL A 61 45.72 -1.19 -6.92
C VAL A 61 46.65 -0.54 -5.89
N ILE A 62 46.84 -1.14 -4.71
CA ILE A 62 47.69 -0.59 -3.64
C ILE A 62 49.19 -0.92 -3.76
N LYS A 63 49.64 -1.52 -4.87
CA LYS A 63 51.05 -1.94 -5.07
C LYS A 63 51.55 -2.91 -3.99
N ASP A 64 50.75 -3.89 -3.58
CA ASP A 64 51.16 -4.88 -2.57
C ASP A 64 52.26 -5.81 -3.11
N GLU A 65 53.48 -5.68 -2.61
CA GLU A 65 54.67 -6.47 -3.00
C GLU A 65 54.50 -7.99 -2.80
N THR A 66 53.50 -8.42 -2.03
CA THR A 66 53.17 -9.85 -1.87
C THR A 66 52.49 -10.46 -3.09
N LEU A 67 52.02 -9.65 -4.03
CA LEU A 67 51.40 -10.09 -5.27
C LEU A 67 52.44 -10.56 -6.27
N LYS A 68 52.32 -11.81 -6.74
CA LYS A 68 53.22 -12.42 -7.73
C LYS A 68 52.42 -12.92 -8.92
N VAL A 69 53.03 -12.98 -10.09
CA VAL A 69 52.46 -13.70 -11.24
C VAL A 69 53.02 -15.11 -11.25
N ARG A 70 52.15 -16.10 -11.44
CA ARG A 70 52.53 -17.50 -11.66
C ARG A 70 51.76 -18.10 -12.82
N ARG A 71 52.39 -19.04 -13.51
CA ARG A 71 51.72 -19.87 -14.51
C ARG A 71 50.92 -20.99 -13.84
N LYS A 72 49.63 -21.07 -14.14
CA LYS A 72 48.72 -22.15 -13.73
C LYS A 72 48.13 -22.79 -14.99
N GLY A 73 48.74 -23.89 -15.44
CA GLY A 73 48.42 -24.50 -16.73
C GLY A 73 48.87 -23.60 -17.88
N SER A 74 47.96 -23.30 -18.82
CA SER A 74 48.23 -22.39 -19.94
C SER A 74 48.00 -20.91 -19.62
N LYS A 75 47.50 -20.57 -18.42
CA LYS A 75 47.14 -19.20 -18.04
C LYS A 75 48.11 -18.64 -17.00
N LEU A 76 48.49 -17.38 -17.17
CA LEU A 76 49.16 -16.61 -16.11
C LEU A 76 48.09 -16.05 -15.18
N VAL A 77 48.32 -16.19 -13.87
CA VAL A 77 47.41 -15.74 -12.83
C VAL A 77 48.16 -15.00 -11.75
N PHE A 78 47.49 -14.05 -11.11
CA PHE A 78 48.01 -13.46 -9.89
C PHE A 78 47.90 -14.47 -8.74
N GLU A 79 49.01 -14.70 -8.06
CA GLU A 79 49.09 -15.43 -6.82
C GLU A 79 49.52 -14.47 -5.72
N SER A 80 48.60 -14.22 -4.79
CA SER A 80 48.96 -13.65 -3.50
C SER A 80 49.25 -14.79 -2.54
N LYS A 81 50.30 -14.66 -1.71
CA LYS A 81 50.47 -15.53 -0.54
C LYS A 81 49.27 -15.35 0.37
N ARG A 82 48.22 -16.14 0.15
CA ARG A 82 47.17 -16.33 1.16
C ARG A 82 47.89 -16.89 2.37
N SER A 83 47.76 -16.24 3.53
CA SER A 83 48.26 -16.80 4.78
C SER A 83 47.77 -18.24 4.85
N GLN A 84 48.68 -19.22 4.85
CA GLN A 84 48.33 -20.64 4.84
C GLN A 84 47.53 -21.06 6.10
N ASN A 85 47.39 -20.14 7.08
CA ASN A 85 46.61 -20.30 8.30
C ASN A 85 45.32 -19.47 8.32
N ARG A 86 44.73 -19.11 7.16
CA ARG A 86 43.39 -18.51 7.15
C ARG A 86 42.37 -19.53 7.69
N THR A 87 41.90 -19.33 8.91
CA THR A 87 40.67 -19.97 9.39
C THR A 87 39.53 -19.62 8.43
N GLN A 88 38.55 -20.52 8.22
CA GLN A 88 37.35 -20.25 7.41
C GLN A 88 36.71 -18.89 7.72
N PHE A 89 36.84 -18.40 8.96
CA PHE A 89 36.37 -17.10 9.42
C PHE A 89 36.99 -15.88 8.75
N GLN A 90 38.26 -15.94 8.31
CA GLN A 90 38.92 -14.77 7.72
C GLN A 90 38.30 -14.41 6.37
N ASP A 91 37.80 -15.38 5.61
CA ASP A 91 37.19 -15.13 4.29
C ASP A 91 35.74 -14.60 4.39
N VAL A 92 35.24 -14.43 5.61
CA VAL A 92 33.88 -13.95 5.94
C VAL A 92 33.86 -12.50 6.37
N LEU A 93 35.01 -11.95 6.75
CA LEU A 93 35.13 -10.58 7.24
C LEU A 93 35.58 -9.66 6.12
N PRO A 94 35.06 -8.42 6.06
CA PRO A 94 35.65 -7.38 5.22
C PRO A 94 37.13 -7.18 5.58
N HIS A 95 37.98 -7.09 4.56
CA HIS A 95 39.40 -6.81 4.76
C HIS A 95 39.73 -5.37 4.39
N PHE A 96 40.45 -4.70 5.28
CA PHE A 96 40.84 -3.30 5.11
C PHE A 96 42.28 -3.22 4.62
N TYR A 97 42.49 -2.51 3.52
CA TYR A 97 43.79 -2.29 2.90
C TYR A 97 44.01 -0.79 2.76
N GLN A 98 45.01 -0.25 3.45
CA GLN A 98 45.33 1.17 3.34
C GLN A 98 46.31 1.40 2.19
N ASP A 99 45.93 2.26 1.24
CA ASP A 99 46.84 2.72 0.19
C ASP A 99 47.87 3.69 0.81
N LYS A 100 49.15 3.35 0.74
CA LYS A 100 50.21 4.18 1.36
C LYS A 100 50.34 5.57 0.72
N ALA A 101 49.99 5.70 -0.56
CA ALA A 101 50.17 6.95 -1.30
C ALA A 101 49.05 7.97 -1.01
N THR A 102 47.80 7.52 -0.96
CA THR A 102 46.63 8.39 -0.77
C THR A 102 46.11 8.41 0.66
N GLY A 103 46.45 7.40 1.48
CA GLY A 103 45.91 7.22 2.83
C GLY A 103 44.49 6.64 2.87
N ASN A 104 43.84 6.51 1.72
CA ASN A 104 42.50 5.93 1.57
C ASN A 104 42.49 4.45 1.93
N VAL A 105 41.34 3.97 2.42
CA VAL A 105 41.18 2.58 2.85
C VAL A 105 40.24 1.85 1.88
N LEU A 106 40.76 0.81 1.25
CA LEU A 106 40.00 -0.10 0.40
C LEU A 106 39.45 -1.23 1.26
N VAL A 107 38.18 -1.55 1.07
CA VAL A 107 37.46 -2.58 1.80
C VAL A 107 37.09 -3.69 0.83
N ASP A 108 37.82 -4.80 0.91
CA ASP A 108 37.52 -6.03 0.17
C ASP A 108 36.37 -6.75 0.87
N VAL A 109 35.17 -6.63 0.29
CA VAL A 109 33.95 -7.20 0.86
C VAL A 109 33.88 -8.69 0.52
N PRO A 110 33.44 -9.55 1.45
CA PRO A 110 33.19 -10.95 1.13
C PRO A 110 32.21 -11.08 -0.06
N GLY A 111 32.48 -11.99 -0.98
CA GLY A 111 31.65 -12.11 -2.19
C GLY A 111 30.23 -12.61 -1.91
N PHE A 112 29.28 -12.21 -2.76
CA PHE A 112 27.84 -12.45 -2.65
C PHE A 112 27.38 -13.94 -2.69
N THR A 113 28.29 -14.92 -2.56
CA THR A 113 28.01 -16.33 -2.85
C THR A 113 26.91 -17.02 -2.03
N GLU A 114 26.06 -17.73 -2.77
CA GLU A 114 25.01 -18.68 -2.38
C GLU A 114 25.47 -20.01 -1.74
N SER A 115 26.75 -20.20 -1.42
CA SER A 115 27.27 -21.47 -0.89
C SER A 115 27.82 -21.42 0.53
N ARG A 116 27.83 -20.24 1.18
CA ARG A 116 28.29 -20.10 2.57
C ARG A 116 27.31 -20.70 3.58
N GLU A 117 27.79 -21.27 4.68
CA GLU A 117 26.89 -21.67 5.77
C GLU A 117 26.13 -20.44 6.29
N PRO A 118 24.84 -20.55 6.67
CA PRO A 118 24.02 -19.44 7.14
C PRO A 118 24.70 -18.53 8.17
N LYS A 119 25.46 -19.10 9.11
CA LYS A 119 26.21 -18.34 10.12
C LYS A 119 27.26 -17.40 9.53
N LEU A 120 27.95 -17.82 8.48
CA LEU A 120 28.98 -17.01 7.82
C LEU A 120 28.34 -15.91 6.99
N ASP A 121 27.20 -16.20 6.35
CA ASP A 121 26.42 -15.19 5.64
C ASP A 121 25.90 -14.09 6.58
N ILE A 122 25.34 -14.48 7.73
CA ILE A 122 24.89 -13.55 8.77
C ILE A 122 26.04 -12.68 9.28
N ALA A 123 27.18 -13.29 9.61
CA ALA A 123 28.36 -12.57 10.08
C ALA A 123 28.88 -11.60 9.00
N GLY A 124 29.06 -12.06 7.76
CA GLY A 124 29.52 -11.23 6.66
C GLY A 124 28.61 -10.04 6.37
N ALA A 125 27.28 -10.26 6.35
CA ALA A 125 26.30 -9.20 6.20
C ALA A 125 26.34 -8.20 7.37
N TYR A 126 26.51 -8.70 8.60
CA TYR A 126 26.62 -7.84 9.79
C TYR A 126 27.85 -6.94 9.73
N PHE A 127 29.03 -7.50 9.46
CA PHE A 127 30.26 -6.71 9.43
C PHE A 127 30.33 -5.77 8.24
N THR A 128 29.83 -6.18 7.08
CA THR A 128 29.77 -5.28 5.93
C THR A 128 28.85 -4.10 6.20
N LYS A 129 27.66 -4.35 6.77
CA LYS A 129 26.76 -3.27 7.20
C LYS A 129 27.40 -2.37 8.26
N SER A 130 28.04 -2.97 9.26
CA SER A 130 28.71 -2.23 10.34
C SER A 130 29.80 -1.31 9.79
N ALA A 131 30.58 -1.78 8.83
CA ALA A 131 31.60 -0.98 8.15
C ALA A 131 30.98 0.14 7.30
N LEU A 132 29.91 -0.14 6.55
CA LEU A 132 29.19 0.88 5.78
C LEU A 132 28.60 1.99 6.67
N GLN A 133 28.07 1.61 7.85
CA GLN A 133 27.46 2.54 8.81
C GLN A 133 28.47 3.39 9.59
N GLN A 134 29.73 2.96 9.67
CA GLN A 134 30.80 3.69 10.37
C GLN A 134 31.62 4.58 9.43
N ALA A 135 31.55 4.37 8.11
CA ALA A 135 32.23 5.21 7.14
C ALA A 135 31.64 6.62 7.13
N GLU A 136 32.47 7.66 7.14
CA GLU A 136 32.01 9.06 6.99
C GLU A 136 31.53 9.32 5.56
N SER A 137 32.28 8.78 4.59
CA SER A 137 31.96 8.83 3.19
C SER A 137 32.39 7.56 2.46
N LEU A 138 31.77 7.28 1.31
CA LEU A 138 31.93 6.02 0.59
C LEU A 138 32.18 6.22 -0.91
N LYS A 139 32.98 5.32 -1.47
CA LYS A 139 32.98 4.92 -2.89
C LYS A 139 32.60 3.46 -3.00
N LEU A 140 31.88 3.12 -4.07
CA LEU A 140 31.33 1.79 -4.31
C LEU A 140 31.87 1.27 -5.64
N ILE A 141 32.68 0.23 -5.62
CA ILE A 141 33.28 -0.36 -6.82
C ILE A 141 32.75 -1.77 -6.98
N PHE A 142 32.02 -2.01 -8.06
CA PHE A 142 31.56 -3.33 -8.44
C PHE A 142 32.62 -4.02 -9.28
N VAL A 143 32.79 -5.33 -9.09
CA VAL A 143 33.77 -6.13 -9.82
C VAL A 143 33.07 -7.33 -10.43
N GLU A 144 33.23 -7.50 -11.74
CA GLU A 144 32.64 -8.62 -12.48
C GLU A 144 33.62 -9.17 -13.51
N ASN A 145 33.52 -10.46 -13.83
CA ASN A 145 34.41 -11.08 -14.81
C ASN A 145 34.05 -10.61 -16.22
N HIS A 146 35.07 -10.31 -17.04
CA HIS A 146 34.94 -9.97 -18.45
C HIS A 146 34.06 -10.97 -19.21
N ALA A 147 34.21 -12.27 -18.97
CA ALA A 147 33.43 -13.32 -19.64
C ALA A 147 31.91 -13.21 -19.44
N ASN A 148 31.45 -12.57 -18.35
CA ASN A 148 30.03 -12.35 -18.06
C ASN A 148 29.50 -11.04 -18.67
N LEU A 149 30.39 -10.21 -19.22
CA LEU A 149 30.10 -8.89 -19.77
C LEU A 149 30.39 -8.81 -21.28
N MET A 150 30.69 -9.94 -21.93
CA MET A 150 30.84 -10.00 -23.38
C MET A 150 29.48 -9.98 -24.05
N ASP A 151 29.41 -9.44 -25.26
CA ASP A 151 28.21 -9.46 -26.08
C ASP A 151 27.70 -10.90 -26.28
N GLY A 152 26.42 -11.12 -26.01
CA GLY A 152 25.77 -12.44 -26.05
C GLY A 152 26.10 -13.38 -24.87
N ALA A 153 26.80 -12.90 -23.83
CA ALA A 153 27.01 -13.68 -22.61
C ALA A 153 25.70 -13.82 -21.81
N ASP A 154 25.64 -14.85 -20.97
CA ASP A 154 24.55 -15.03 -19.99
C ASP A 154 24.48 -13.81 -19.05
N THR A 155 23.33 -13.14 -19.00
CA THR A 155 23.09 -11.95 -18.16
C THR A 155 22.88 -12.31 -16.69
N ALA A 156 22.60 -13.58 -16.36
CA ALA A 156 22.26 -14.00 -15.00
C ALA A 156 23.32 -13.66 -13.94
N PRO A 157 24.64 -13.79 -14.17
CA PRO A 157 25.66 -13.37 -13.21
C PRO A 157 25.64 -11.85 -12.94
N VAL A 158 25.41 -11.04 -13.99
CA VAL A 158 25.34 -9.57 -13.89
C VAL A 158 24.07 -9.16 -13.14
N LEU A 159 22.92 -9.73 -13.51
CA LEU A 159 21.66 -9.52 -12.80
C LEU A 159 21.77 -9.89 -11.33
N LYS A 160 22.46 -10.98 -11.01
CA LYS A 160 22.72 -11.39 -9.62
C LYS A 160 23.57 -10.36 -8.87
N LEU A 161 24.63 -9.84 -9.49
CA LEU A 161 25.46 -8.77 -8.92
C LEU A 161 24.61 -7.53 -8.59
N LEU A 162 23.85 -7.04 -9.57
CA LEU A 162 22.98 -5.86 -9.44
C LEU A 162 21.92 -6.07 -8.37
N ARG A 163 21.31 -7.26 -8.34
CA ARG A 163 20.30 -7.64 -7.35
C ARG A 163 20.82 -7.58 -5.92
N HIS A 164 22.02 -8.11 -5.70
CA HIS A 164 22.67 -8.04 -4.40
C HIS A 164 23.05 -6.62 -4.01
N ALA A 165 23.54 -5.82 -4.97
CA ALA A 165 23.85 -4.43 -4.79
C ALA A 165 22.62 -3.61 -4.36
N ALA A 166 21.52 -3.72 -5.11
CA ALA A 166 20.24 -3.04 -4.82
C ALA A 166 19.69 -3.40 -3.43
N LYS A 167 19.80 -4.66 -3.02
CA LYS A 167 19.37 -5.12 -1.69
C LYS A 167 20.23 -4.55 -0.55
N GLN A 168 21.51 -4.36 -0.79
CA GLN A 168 22.47 -3.94 0.24
C GLN A 168 22.61 -2.42 0.33
N LEU A 169 22.37 -1.72 -0.77
CA LEU A 169 22.58 -0.28 -0.94
C LEU A 169 21.26 0.36 -1.37
N PRO A 170 20.26 0.46 -0.48
CA PRO A 170 19.06 1.20 -0.81
C PRO A 170 19.43 2.67 -0.99
N ARG A 171 18.73 3.31 -1.90
CA ARG A 171 18.97 4.70 -2.29
C ARG A 171 20.32 4.90 -2.99
N ILE A 172 20.67 4.01 -3.92
CA ILE A 172 21.96 4.08 -4.60
C ILE A 172 22.10 5.33 -5.48
N GLU A 173 20.99 5.99 -5.84
CA GLU A 173 20.96 7.26 -6.57
C GLU A 173 21.74 8.38 -5.88
N VAL A 174 21.87 8.31 -4.54
CA VAL A 174 22.68 9.25 -3.75
C VAL A 174 24.18 9.08 -4.06
N PHE A 175 24.59 7.87 -4.46
CA PHE A 175 25.97 7.50 -4.77
C PHE A 175 26.29 7.56 -6.27
N LYS A 176 25.46 8.19 -7.10
CA LYS A 176 25.59 8.16 -8.57
C LYS A 176 26.98 8.55 -9.12
N ASN A 177 27.71 9.43 -8.43
CA ASN A 177 29.07 9.86 -8.81
C ASN A 177 30.18 9.12 -8.05
N SER A 178 29.79 8.19 -7.18
CA SER A 178 30.65 7.42 -6.28
C SER A 178 30.66 5.94 -6.62
N VAL A 179 30.00 5.55 -7.72
CA VAL A 179 29.89 4.16 -8.18
C VAL A 179 30.76 3.94 -9.41
N GLY A 180 31.55 2.86 -9.41
CA GLY A 180 32.30 2.40 -10.58
C GLY A 180 32.21 0.89 -10.79
N LEU A 181 32.63 0.45 -11.98
CA LEU A 181 32.71 -0.97 -12.36
C LEU A 181 34.14 -1.31 -12.79
N VAL A 182 34.66 -2.43 -12.29
CA VAL A 182 35.91 -3.03 -12.75
C VAL A 182 35.61 -4.35 -13.45
N VAL A 183 36.00 -4.43 -14.72
CA VAL A 183 35.89 -5.62 -15.55
C VAL A 183 37.15 -6.45 -15.37
N ALA A 184 37.06 -7.52 -14.61
CA ALA A 184 38.19 -8.36 -14.20
C ALA A 184 38.48 -9.51 -15.16
N LYS A 185 39.72 -10.02 -15.12
CA LYS A 185 40.19 -11.17 -15.92
C LYS A 185 40.08 -10.95 -17.42
N VAL A 186 40.28 -9.72 -17.88
CA VAL A 186 40.36 -9.41 -19.30
C VAL A 186 41.59 -10.14 -19.88
N HIS A 187 41.41 -10.88 -20.96
CA HIS A 187 42.48 -11.62 -21.62
C HIS A 187 43.16 -10.74 -22.68
N ASP A 188 44.49 -10.79 -22.77
CA ASP A 188 45.26 -9.92 -23.67
C ASP A 188 44.92 -10.08 -25.16
N GLN A 189 44.34 -11.22 -25.53
CA GLN A 189 43.94 -11.52 -26.90
C GLN A 189 42.72 -10.71 -27.39
N HIS A 190 42.08 -9.91 -26.52
CA HIS A 190 40.77 -9.30 -26.80
C HIS A 190 40.85 -7.88 -27.41
N GLY A 191 41.99 -7.52 -27.99
CA GLY A 191 42.12 -6.26 -28.75
C GLY A 191 42.30 -5.01 -27.88
N ASP A 192 42.01 -3.87 -28.51
CA ASP A 192 42.15 -2.54 -27.93
C ASP A 192 41.17 -2.33 -26.76
N ASP A 193 41.58 -1.55 -25.75
CA ASP A 193 40.74 -1.28 -24.56
C ASP A 193 39.39 -0.65 -24.97
N SER A 194 39.36 0.14 -26.05
CA SER A 194 38.15 0.80 -26.56
C SER A 194 37.12 -0.19 -27.11
N GLU A 195 37.56 -1.25 -27.79
CA GLU A 195 36.69 -2.30 -28.33
C GLU A 195 36.07 -3.13 -27.19
N ILE A 196 36.89 -3.48 -26.19
CA ILE A 196 36.45 -4.22 -25.01
C ILE A 196 35.42 -3.41 -24.22
N LEU A 197 35.70 -2.13 -23.95
CA LEU A 197 34.77 -1.25 -23.24
C LEU A 197 33.46 -1.06 -24.01
N SER A 198 33.53 -0.96 -25.35
CA SER A 198 32.32 -0.89 -26.19
C SER A 198 31.48 -2.16 -26.10
N SER A 199 32.11 -3.34 -26.10
CA SER A 199 31.40 -4.61 -25.90
C SER A 199 30.75 -4.70 -24.52
N VAL A 200 31.46 -4.30 -23.46
CA VAL A 200 30.93 -4.26 -22.09
C VAL A 200 29.74 -3.30 -22.00
N LEU A 201 29.84 -2.10 -22.58
CA LEU A 201 28.74 -1.13 -22.59
C LEU A 201 27.50 -1.69 -23.29
N ASN A 202 27.66 -2.33 -24.45
CA ASN A 202 26.55 -2.96 -25.17
C ASN A 202 25.85 -4.03 -24.32
N GLN A 203 26.62 -4.86 -23.61
CA GLN A 203 26.04 -5.88 -22.72
C GLN A 203 25.31 -5.25 -21.53
N LEU A 204 25.85 -4.17 -20.92
CA LEU A 204 25.17 -3.46 -19.83
C LEU A 204 23.87 -2.79 -20.33
N LEU A 205 23.85 -2.29 -21.55
CA LEU A 205 22.63 -1.75 -22.19
C LEU A 205 21.61 -2.86 -22.45
N ALA A 206 22.04 -4.05 -22.90
CA ALA A 206 21.14 -5.19 -23.05
C ALA A 206 20.49 -5.61 -21.71
N VAL A 207 21.28 -5.65 -20.63
CA VAL A 207 20.76 -5.93 -19.27
C VAL A 207 19.80 -4.83 -18.81
N LYS A 208 20.10 -3.56 -19.12
CA LYS A 208 19.22 -2.43 -18.82
C LYS A 208 17.88 -2.58 -19.56
N ASP A 209 17.91 -2.92 -20.84
CA ASP A 209 16.69 -3.09 -21.64
C ASP A 209 15.85 -4.28 -21.15
N GLU A 210 16.48 -5.38 -20.73
CA GLU A 210 15.83 -6.51 -20.06
C GLU A 210 15.14 -6.06 -18.76
N LEU A 211 15.84 -5.27 -17.93
CA LEU A 211 15.29 -4.75 -16.68
C LEU A 211 14.20 -3.70 -16.88
N ASP A 212 14.29 -2.85 -17.90
CA ASP A 212 13.25 -1.88 -18.25
C ASP A 212 11.98 -2.59 -18.75
N PHE A 213 12.15 -3.67 -19.51
CA PHE A 213 11.05 -4.53 -19.92
C PHE A 213 10.39 -5.18 -18.70
N ASP A 214 11.18 -5.81 -17.83
CA ASP A 214 10.69 -6.38 -16.57
C ASP A 214 9.98 -5.33 -15.72
N LEU A 215 10.53 -4.11 -15.63
CA LEU A 215 9.94 -3.00 -14.87
C LEU A 215 8.61 -2.52 -15.47
N ALA A 216 8.48 -2.56 -16.80
CA ALA A 216 7.26 -2.18 -17.51
C ALA A 216 6.14 -3.22 -17.34
N GLU A 217 6.49 -4.51 -17.26
CA GLU A 217 5.55 -5.59 -16.99
C GLU A 217 5.21 -5.71 -15.49
N GLN A 218 6.15 -5.34 -14.60
CA GLN A 218 5.98 -5.43 -13.16
C GLN A 218 5.06 -4.33 -12.60
N ASP A 219 4.24 -4.73 -11.65
CA ASP A 219 3.42 -3.81 -10.87
C ASP A 219 4.29 -2.89 -10.01
N LYS A 220 4.15 -1.56 -10.17
CA LYS A 220 4.91 -0.49 -9.48
C LYS A 220 5.03 -0.57 -7.96
N TYR A 221 4.27 -1.45 -7.32
CA TYR A 221 4.21 -1.61 -5.87
C TYR A 221 4.62 -3.02 -5.39
N SER A 222 5.05 -3.89 -6.29
CA SER A 222 5.58 -5.20 -5.91
C SER A 222 6.96 -5.05 -5.25
N GLY A 223 7.33 -6.01 -4.40
CA GLY A 223 8.70 -6.08 -3.86
C GLY A 223 9.74 -6.25 -4.96
N GLU A 224 9.38 -6.95 -6.04
CA GLU A 224 10.19 -7.15 -7.23
C GLU A 224 10.42 -5.84 -7.99
N TYR A 225 9.41 -4.97 -8.11
CA TYR A 225 9.57 -3.66 -8.75
C TYR A 225 10.63 -2.81 -8.06
N ASN A 226 10.61 -2.73 -6.73
CA ASN A 226 11.61 -1.96 -5.98
C ASN A 226 13.02 -2.56 -6.14
N GLU A 227 13.11 -3.88 -6.27
CA GLU A 227 14.37 -4.59 -6.53
C GLU A 227 14.88 -4.29 -7.94
N THR A 228 14.04 -4.42 -8.97
CA THR A 228 14.32 -4.12 -10.37
C THR A 228 14.70 -2.64 -10.56
N PHE A 229 13.95 -1.74 -9.95
CA PHE A 229 14.24 -0.31 -9.95
C PHE A 229 15.59 -0.02 -9.31
N GLY A 230 15.89 -0.61 -8.15
CA GLY A 230 17.20 -0.47 -7.52
C GLY A 230 18.34 -1.03 -8.37
N MET A 231 18.12 -2.11 -9.13
CA MET A 231 19.10 -2.64 -10.09
C MET A 231 19.37 -1.64 -11.22
N LEU A 232 18.33 -1.01 -11.76
CA LEU A 232 18.44 0.05 -12.76
C LEU A 232 19.17 1.28 -12.23
N GLU A 233 18.96 1.65 -10.97
CA GLU A 233 19.71 2.76 -10.34
C GLU A 233 21.21 2.42 -10.16
N VAL A 234 21.55 1.17 -9.81
CA VAL A 234 22.95 0.71 -9.76
C VAL A 234 23.57 0.84 -11.15
N LEU A 235 22.88 0.32 -12.16
CA LEU A 235 23.30 0.39 -13.55
C LEU A 235 23.50 1.83 -14.03
N GLY A 236 22.51 2.70 -13.83
CA GLY A 236 22.57 4.11 -14.21
C GLY A 236 23.72 4.87 -13.54
N SER A 237 24.13 4.43 -12.35
CA SER A 237 25.30 4.99 -11.65
C SER A 237 26.64 4.50 -12.25
N ILE A 238 26.67 3.30 -12.83
CA ILE A 238 27.87 2.72 -13.48
C ILE A 238 28.16 3.37 -14.84
N TYR A 239 27.15 3.68 -15.66
CA TYR A 239 27.35 4.26 -17.00
C TYR A 239 26.65 5.61 -17.17
N ALA A 240 26.73 6.49 -16.17
CA ALA A 240 26.10 7.81 -16.23
C ALA A 240 26.40 8.54 -17.56
N ASN A 241 25.36 8.95 -18.30
CA ASN A 241 25.44 9.58 -19.63
C ASN A 241 25.88 8.67 -20.80
N GLY A 242 25.88 7.35 -20.63
CA GLY A 242 26.24 6.41 -21.69
C GLY A 242 27.74 6.34 -21.99
N THR A 243 28.59 6.87 -21.12
CA THR A 243 30.05 6.82 -21.26
C THR A 243 30.66 5.73 -20.38
N ALA A 244 31.83 5.22 -20.78
CA ALA A 244 32.60 4.24 -20.01
C ALA A 244 33.49 4.88 -18.93
N GLU A 245 33.25 6.14 -18.53
CA GLU A 245 34.15 6.90 -17.63
C GLU A 245 34.31 6.28 -16.25
N ASN A 246 33.29 5.56 -15.78
CA ASN A 246 33.28 4.87 -14.50
C ASN A 246 33.59 3.37 -14.63
N ILE A 247 34.07 2.92 -15.80
CA ILE A 247 34.42 1.52 -16.08
C ILE A 247 35.93 1.41 -16.31
N ALA A 248 36.58 0.51 -15.59
CA ALA A 248 38.00 0.21 -15.78
C ALA A 248 38.24 -1.28 -16.03
N LEU A 249 39.32 -1.59 -16.76
CA LEU A 249 39.70 -2.96 -17.09
C LEU A 249 40.80 -3.44 -16.13
N PHE A 250 40.63 -4.66 -15.59
CA PHE A 250 41.67 -5.36 -14.86
C PHE A 250 42.12 -6.59 -15.65
N ARG A 251 43.21 -6.41 -16.40
CA ARG A 251 43.79 -7.41 -17.30
C ARG A 251 44.55 -8.50 -16.56
N ASN A 252 44.56 -9.69 -17.14
CA ASN A 252 45.46 -10.75 -16.72
C ASN A 252 46.91 -10.36 -17.03
N PRO A 253 47.88 -10.89 -16.28
CA PRO A 253 49.28 -10.60 -16.56
C PRO A 253 49.73 -11.26 -17.87
N ASP A 254 50.51 -10.54 -18.65
CA ASP A 254 51.07 -10.96 -19.95
C ASP A 254 52.39 -11.73 -19.80
N GLN A 255 53.11 -11.49 -18.69
CA GLN A 255 54.43 -12.08 -18.43
C GLN A 255 54.52 -12.67 -17.03
N GLU A 256 55.29 -13.76 -16.90
CA GLU A 256 55.58 -14.42 -15.61
C GLU A 256 56.70 -13.67 -14.85
N THR A 257 56.52 -12.37 -14.68
CA THR A 257 57.42 -11.47 -13.97
C THR A 257 56.69 -10.75 -12.84
N SER A 258 57.35 -9.82 -12.17
CA SER A 258 56.67 -8.93 -11.23
C SER A 258 55.55 -8.17 -11.96
N PRO A 259 54.32 -8.06 -11.40
CA PRO A 259 53.25 -7.24 -12.00
C PRO A 259 53.68 -5.80 -12.27
N TRP A 260 54.69 -5.32 -11.54
CA TRP A 260 55.21 -3.96 -11.62
C TRP A 260 56.25 -3.76 -12.73
N ALA A 261 56.75 -4.85 -13.35
CA ALA A 261 57.78 -4.79 -14.40
C ALA A 261 57.18 -4.73 -15.81
N SER A 262 55.94 -5.20 -16.00
CA SER A 262 55.24 -5.12 -17.28
C SER A 262 54.67 -3.71 -17.49
N GLU A 263 54.98 -3.10 -18.64
CA GLU A 263 54.47 -1.79 -19.04
C GLU A 263 52.93 -1.81 -19.12
N MET A 264 52.36 -2.88 -19.71
CA MET A 264 50.92 -3.08 -19.80
C MET A 264 50.27 -3.10 -18.42
N MET A 265 50.85 -3.86 -17.47
CA MET A 265 50.32 -3.93 -16.11
C MET A 265 50.48 -2.61 -15.37
N SER A 266 51.58 -1.87 -15.59
CA SER A 266 51.75 -0.52 -15.03
C SER A 266 50.69 0.44 -15.55
N LYS A 267 50.37 0.41 -16.85
CA LYS A 267 49.30 1.20 -17.47
C LYS A 267 47.93 0.84 -16.89
N CYS A 268 47.59 -0.46 -16.88
CA CYS A 268 46.35 -0.97 -16.30
C CYS A 268 46.18 -0.56 -14.82
N GLN A 269 47.26 -0.63 -14.04
CA GLN A 269 47.25 -0.16 -12.66
C GLN A 269 46.98 1.35 -12.57
N GLN A 270 47.61 2.16 -13.41
CA GLN A 270 47.42 3.60 -13.40
C GLN A 270 45.96 3.95 -13.70
N GLU A 271 45.34 3.32 -14.69
CA GLU A 271 43.92 3.49 -15.04
C GLU A 271 43.00 3.08 -13.88
N LEU A 272 43.25 1.93 -13.25
CA LEU A 272 42.49 1.52 -12.05
C LEU A 272 42.66 2.51 -10.91
N ARG A 273 43.86 3.07 -10.71
CA ARG A 273 44.08 4.10 -9.68
C ARG A 273 43.36 5.40 -10.01
N VAL A 274 43.26 5.78 -11.28
CA VAL A 274 42.43 6.91 -11.71
C VAL A 274 40.97 6.67 -11.33
N LEU A 275 40.42 5.47 -11.56
CA LEU A 275 39.05 5.15 -11.15
C LEU A 275 38.86 5.24 -9.62
N PHE A 276 39.71 4.56 -8.85
CA PHE A 276 39.54 4.44 -7.40
C PHE A 276 39.73 5.78 -6.67
N PHE A 277 40.74 6.55 -7.08
CA PHE A 277 41.20 7.72 -6.33
C PHE A 277 40.94 9.06 -7.02
N GLY A 278 40.57 9.06 -8.31
CA GLY A 278 40.43 10.25 -9.13
C GLY A 278 39.01 10.50 -9.64
N SER A 279 38.47 9.62 -10.50
CA SER A 279 37.25 9.91 -11.25
C SER A 279 35.96 9.80 -10.44
N LEU A 280 35.95 8.99 -9.38
CA LEU A 280 34.81 8.87 -8.48
C LEU A 280 34.90 9.88 -7.33
N ASP A 281 33.77 10.42 -6.92
CA ASP A 281 33.64 11.27 -5.74
C ASP A 281 33.38 10.44 -4.48
N PHE A 282 33.79 10.93 -3.31
CA PHE A 282 33.35 10.37 -2.03
C PHE A 282 31.97 10.92 -1.67
N CYS A 283 31.01 10.03 -1.39
CA CYS A 283 29.67 10.42 -0.98
C CYS A 283 29.50 10.26 0.54
N PRO A 284 29.10 11.31 1.29
CA PRO A 284 28.79 11.20 2.70
C PRO A 284 27.72 10.15 3.00
N THR A 285 27.82 9.46 4.14
CA THR A 285 26.84 8.44 4.56
C THR A 285 25.75 8.95 5.50
N ASP A 286 25.83 10.22 5.91
CA ASP A 286 24.91 10.83 6.87
C ASP A 286 23.44 10.67 6.43
N GLY A 287 22.65 10.00 7.27
CA GLY A 287 21.24 9.74 7.01
C GLY A 287 20.94 8.57 6.07
N VAL A 288 21.95 7.83 5.58
CA VAL A 288 21.76 6.62 4.78
C VAL A 288 21.67 5.40 5.70
N HIS A 289 20.54 4.69 5.64
CA HIS A 289 20.34 3.46 6.41
C HIS A 289 20.61 2.21 5.57
N PHE A 290 21.75 1.56 5.80
CA PHE A 290 22.08 0.28 5.17
C PHE A 290 21.33 -0.90 5.82
N PRO A 291 20.54 -1.69 5.06
CA PRO A 291 19.81 -2.84 5.55
C PRO A 291 20.74 -4.06 5.70
N PHE A 292 20.30 -5.06 6.46
CA PHE A 292 20.98 -6.36 6.46
C PHE A 292 20.56 -7.12 5.21
N SER A 293 21.49 -7.32 4.28
CA SER A 293 21.30 -8.20 3.13
C SER A 293 21.83 -9.59 3.48
N ILE A 294 20.96 -10.43 4.07
CA ILE A 294 21.24 -11.86 4.30
C ILE A 294 20.48 -12.69 3.26
N LEU A 295 21.05 -13.83 2.87
CA LEU A 295 20.42 -14.77 1.94
C LEU A 295 19.13 -15.34 2.54
N HIS A 296 18.19 -15.75 1.67
CA HIS A 296 16.90 -16.29 2.09
C HIS A 296 17.05 -17.50 3.02
N ARG A 297 17.90 -18.47 2.66
CA ARG A 297 18.25 -19.62 3.51
C ARG A 297 18.82 -19.25 4.87
N SER A 298 19.51 -18.10 4.98
CA SER A 298 20.07 -17.63 6.26
C SER A 298 18.99 -17.03 7.13
N ARG A 299 18.01 -16.35 6.52
CA ARG A 299 16.77 -15.96 7.19
C ARG A 299 16.01 -17.19 7.67
N ASP A 300 15.86 -18.22 6.83
CA ASP A 300 15.20 -19.47 7.22
C ASP A 300 15.94 -20.17 8.35
N TYR A 301 17.27 -20.19 8.32
CA TYR A 301 18.09 -20.71 9.40
C TYR A 301 17.86 -19.97 10.71
N ILE A 302 17.78 -18.62 10.71
CA ILE A 302 17.44 -17.85 11.90
C ILE A 302 16.06 -18.25 12.43
N MET A 303 15.07 -18.29 11.53
CA MET A 303 13.67 -18.56 11.90
C MET A 303 13.44 -19.99 12.39
N GLN A 304 14.10 -20.97 11.80
CA GLN A 304 13.87 -22.40 12.07
C GLN A 304 14.83 -22.97 13.10
N ASN A 305 16.07 -22.46 13.19
CA ASN A 305 17.09 -23.03 14.06
C ASN A 305 17.41 -22.14 15.25
N ILE A 306 17.65 -20.85 15.04
CA ILE A 306 18.11 -19.97 16.14
C ILE A 306 16.96 -19.64 17.09
N ILE A 307 15.85 -19.12 16.57
CA ILE A 307 14.71 -18.68 17.40
C ILE A 307 14.10 -19.86 18.19
N PRO A 308 13.74 -21.00 17.57
CA PRO A 308 13.05 -22.07 18.30
C PRO A 308 13.96 -22.79 19.29
N LYS A 309 15.25 -22.98 18.97
CA LYS A 309 16.20 -23.61 19.90
C LYS A 309 16.47 -22.71 21.10
N ASN A 310 16.63 -21.41 20.90
CA ASN A 310 16.78 -20.46 22.01
C ASN A 310 15.53 -20.43 22.90
N ASN A 311 14.33 -20.39 22.31
CA ASN A 311 13.09 -20.46 23.08
C ASN A 311 13.00 -21.78 23.87
N LYS A 312 13.28 -22.92 23.24
CA LYS A 312 13.26 -24.24 23.91
C LYS A 312 14.28 -24.33 25.05
N LEU A 313 15.46 -23.74 24.87
CA LEU A 313 16.52 -23.73 25.87
C LEU A 313 16.15 -22.83 27.05
N ALA A 314 15.60 -21.64 26.79
CA ALA A 314 15.03 -20.77 27.81
C ALA A 314 13.89 -21.44 28.59
N THR A 315 12.96 -22.12 27.91
CA THR A 315 11.88 -22.88 28.56
C THR A 315 12.42 -24.02 29.45
N ARG A 316 13.42 -24.78 28.97
CA ARG A 316 14.05 -25.85 29.77
C ARG A 316 14.77 -25.30 31.00
N PHE A 317 15.47 -24.19 30.86
CA PHE A 317 16.16 -23.54 31.97
C PHE A 317 15.16 -23.04 33.03
N LEU A 318 14.09 -22.36 32.61
CA LEU A 318 13.01 -21.95 33.50
C LEU A 318 12.35 -23.15 34.18
N ALA A 319 12.09 -24.24 33.44
CA ALA A 319 11.54 -25.47 34.01
C ALA A 319 12.48 -26.11 35.05
N LYS A 320 13.80 -26.09 34.82
CA LYS A 320 14.79 -26.60 35.77
C LYS A 320 14.82 -25.76 37.05
N ILE A 321 14.85 -24.42 36.93
CA ILE A 321 14.77 -23.51 38.09
C ILE A 321 13.48 -23.76 38.87
N LEU A 322 12.34 -23.83 38.18
CA LEU A 322 11.05 -24.09 38.83
C LEU A 322 11.02 -25.43 39.56
N ASN A 323 11.62 -26.48 38.99
CA ASN A 323 11.67 -27.79 39.61
C ASN A 323 12.60 -27.83 40.84
N GLU A 324 13.77 -27.19 40.76
CA GLU A 324 14.68 -27.07 41.92
C GLU A 324 14.04 -26.25 43.04
N PHE A 325 13.34 -25.17 42.70
CA PHE A 325 12.59 -24.35 43.64
C PHE A 325 11.44 -25.14 44.30
N GLN A 326 10.71 -25.94 43.51
CA GLN A 326 9.66 -26.81 44.02
C GLN A 326 10.20 -27.86 44.99
N VAL A 327 11.31 -28.52 44.68
CA VAL A 327 11.95 -29.51 45.57
C VAL A 327 12.37 -28.87 46.90
N CYS A 328 12.89 -27.64 46.86
CA CYS A 328 13.22 -26.87 48.06
C CYS A 328 11.97 -26.56 48.90
N ILE A 329 10.89 -26.08 48.28
CA ILE A 329 9.62 -25.78 48.97
C ILE A 329 9.04 -27.07 49.58
N GLU A 330 8.97 -28.16 48.84
CA GLU A 330 8.44 -29.43 49.34
C GLU A 330 9.25 -29.98 50.51
N SER A 331 10.58 -29.84 50.46
CA SER A 331 11.47 -30.23 51.55
C SER A 331 11.24 -29.36 52.79
N ALA A 332 11.12 -28.04 52.62
CA ALA A 332 10.83 -27.11 53.70
C ALA A 332 9.46 -27.36 54.34
N LEU A 333 8.43 -27.64 53.53
CA LEU A 333 7.09 -27.99 54.00
C LEU A 333 7.07 -29.31 54.75
N LYS A 334 7.80 -30.34 54.29
CA LYS A 334 7.95 -31.63 55.02
C LYS A 334 8.62 -31.44 56.38
N ILE A 335 9.64 -30.58 56.46
CA ILE A 335 10.31 -30.25 57.72
C ILE A 335 9.35 -29.48 58.64
N ASN A 336 8.68 -28.45 58.14
CA ASN A 336 7.71 -27.67 58.90
C ASN A 336 6.53 -28.53 59.41
N HIS A 337 6.03 -29.46 58.60
CA HIS A 337 4.97 -30.37 59.01
C HIS A 337 5.42 -31.31 60.14
N LYS A 338 6.66 -31.83 60.08
CA LYS A 338 7.27 -32.64 61.18
C LYS A 338 7.48 -31.82 62.45
N ILE A 339 7.82 -30.53 62.33
CA ILE A 339 7.95 -29.63 63.48
C ILE A 339 6.57 -29.36 64.09
N ASN A 340 5.57 -29.01 63.28
CA ASN A 340 4.24 -28.67 63.77
C ASN A 340 3.51 -29.87 64.40
N THR A 341 3.70 -31.09 63.88
CA THR A 341 3.16 -32.31 64.51
C THR A 341 3.82 -32.63 65.84
N LYS A 342 5.12 -32.31 66.01
CA LYS A 342 5.79 -32.46 67.31
C LYS A 342 5.49 -31.31 68.27
N ALA A 343 5.33 -30.08 67.78
CA ALA A 343 4.96 -28.91 68.57
C ALA A 343 3.52 -29.00 69.10
N SER A 344 2.59 -29.57 68.33
CA SER A 344 1.23 -29.84 68.80
C SER A 344 1.20 -30.93 69.88
N PHE A 345 2.07 -31.95 69.77
CA PHE A 345 2.26 -32.94 70.83
C PHE A 345 2.78 -32.30 72.12
N ILE A 346 3.79 -31.41 72.04
CA ILE A 346 4.32 -30.66 73.19
C ILE A 346 3.27 -29.72 73.78
N SER A 347 2.50 -29.02 72.95
CA SER A 347 1.44 -28.11 73.42
C SER A 347 0.32 -28.88 74.12
N LYS A 348 -0.06 -30.06 73.61
CA LYS A 348 -1.05 -30.94 74.25
C LYS A 348 -0.52 -31.53 75.57
N ALA A 349 0.76 -31.90 75.62
CA ALA A 349 1.40 -32.33 76.86
C ALA A 349 1.47 -31.20 77.90
N SER A 350 1.75 -29.97 77.47
CA SER A 350 1.76 -28.77 78.31
C SER A 350 0.38 -28.42 78.85
N LEU A 351 -0.67 -28.47 78.01
CA LEU A 351 -2.05 -28.28 78.44
C LEU A 351 -2.49 -29.35 79.45
N ASN A 352 -2.18 -30.62 79.19
CA ASN A 352 -2.45 -31.71 80.14
C ASN A 352 -1.70 -31.50 81.46
N PHE A 353 -0.51 -30.90 81.44
CA PHE A 353 0.28 -30.58 82.63
C PHE A 353 -0.33 -29.40 83.40
N GLN A 354 -0.78 -28.35 82.70
CA GLN A 354 -1.48 -27.22 83.29
C GLN A 354 -2.82 -27.63 83.91
N GLU A 355 -3.58 -28.50 83.25
CA GLU A 355 -4.84 -29.05 83.78
C GLU A 355 -4.59 -29.87 85.06
N LEU A 356 -3.50 -30.62 85.11
CA LEU A 356 -3.07 -31.35 86.31
C LEU A 356 -2.68 -30.42 87.47
N ILE A 357 -2.05 -29.28 87.18
CA ILE A 357 -1.72 -28.25 88.18
C ILE A 357 -2.98 -27.54 88.69
N LEU A 358 -3.89 -27.18 87.79
CA LEU A 358 -5.11 -26.43 88.11
C LEU A 358 -6.15 -27.26 88.86
N THR A 359 -6.19 -28.57 88.65
CA THR A 359 -7.09 -29.48 89.39
C THR A 359 -6.65 -29.76 90.83
N GLY A 360 -5.52 -29.20 91.28
CA GLY A 360 -5.12 -29.20 92.70
C GLY A 360 -4.71 -30.56 93.27
N GLY A 361 -4.85 -31.65 92.52
CA GLY A 361 -4.63 -33.02 92.98
C GLY A 361 -3.18 -33.49 93.06
N ILE A 362 -2.19 -32.65 92.74
CA ILE A 362 -0.78 -33.06 92.70
C ILE A 362 -0.22 -33.38 94.09
N PHE A 363 -0.82 -32.85 95.17
CA PHE A 363 -0.29 -33.05 96.52
C PHE A 363 -1.06 -34.08 97.37
N ASP A 364 -2.20 -34.59 96.90
CA ASP A 364 -3.09 -35.42 97.74
C ASP A 364 -3.06 -36.93 97.41
N SER A 365 -2.42 -37.37 96.31
CA SER A 365 -2.23 -38.82 96.07
C SER A 365 -0.89 -39.19 95.42
N LEU A 366 -0.24 -40.20 95.99
CA LEU A 366 0.99 -40.80 95.46
C LEU A 366 0.79 -41.35 94.04
N ASP A 367 -0.43 -41.80 93.72
CA ASP A 367 -0.82 -42.30 92.40
C ASP A 367 -0.83 -41.20 91.34
N ALA A 368 -1.22 -39.96 91.70
CA ALA A 368 -1.13 -38.81 90.81
C ALA A 368 0.32 -38.45 90.50
N LEU A 369 1.21 -38.53 91.51
CA LEU A 369 2.66 -38.33 91.33
C LEU A 369 3.32 -39.43 90.49
N LEU A 370 2.90 -40.69 90.65
CA LEU A 370 3.37 -41.80 89.82
C LEU A 370 2.86 -41.70 88.38
N SER A 371 1.60 -41.31 88.17
CA SER A 371 1.05 -41.03 86.84
C SER A 371 1.76 -39.84 86.17
N LEU A 372 2.06 -38.79 86.94
CA LEU A 372 2.84 -37.64 86.47
C LEU A 372 4.25 -38.06 86.08
N LYS A 373 4.89 -38.91 86.89
CA LYS A 373 6.20 -39.49 86.60
C LYS A 373 6.16 -40.31 85.32
N GLU A 374 5.20 -41.21 85.11
CA GLU A 374 5.09 -41.99 83.86
C GLU A 374 4.85 -41.09 82.65
N LYS A 375 3.96 -40.09 82.77
CA LYS A 375 3.72 -39.12 81.69
C LYS A 375 4.95 -38.27 81.40
N MET A 376 5.66 -37.80 82.42
CA MET A 376 6.94 -37.09 82.27
C MET A 376 8.01 -38.00 81.68
N THR A 377 8.07 -39.27 82.08
CA THR A 377 9.02 -40.25 81.53
C THR A 377 8.73 -40.49 80.06
N THR A 378 7.45 -40.58 79.67
CA THR A 378 7.02 -40.67 78.26
C THR A 378 7.40 -39.42 77.46
N VAL A 379 7.26 -38.21 78.04
CA VAL A 379 7.70 -36.96 77.40
C VAL A 379 9.23 -36.91 77.30
N CYS A 380 9.95 -37.34 78.34
CA CYS A 380 11.41 -37.40 78.37
C CYS A 380 11.97 -38.46 77.42
N ASP A 381 11.31 -39.61 77.28
CA ASP A 381 11.70 -40.66 76.34
C ASP A 381 11.34 -40.27 74.91
N ALA A 382 10.23 -39.57 74.69
CA ALA A 382 9.94 -38.92 73.40
C ALA A 382 10.99 -37.87 73.05
N TRP A 383 11.53 -37.14 74.04
CA TRP A 383 12.64 -36.19 73.88
C TRP A 383 13.98 -36.89 73.62
N ARG A 384 14.29 -37.97 74.34
CA ARG A 384 15.51 -38.80 74.14
C ARG A 384 15.51 -39.53 72.80
N ASN A 385 14.34 -39.89 72.30
CA ASN A 385 14.14 -40.47 70.97
C ASN A 385 13.99 -39.41 69.86
N ILE A 386 14.14 -38.11 70.17
CA ILE A 386 14.47 -37.14 69.13
C ILE A 386 15.89 -37.48 68.70
N ASP A 387 15.96 -38.26 67.63
CA ASP A 387 17.19 -38.70 67.00
C ASP A 387 18.17 -37.51 66.92
N LEU A 388 19.25 -37.60 67.70
CA LEU A 388 20.30 -36.58 67.72
C LEU A 388 20.91 -36.39 66.34
N SER A 389 20.79 -37.36 65.43
CA SER A 389 21.14 -37.20 64.02
C SER A 389 20.14 -36.31 63.28
N ILE A 390 18.86 -36.28 63.65
CA ILE A 390 17.88 -35.30 63.14
C ILE A 390 18.20 -33.93 63.70
N MET A 391 18.55 -33.79 64.99
CA MET A 391 18.99 -32.51 65.57
C MET A 391 20.36 -32.07 65.07
N GLN A 392 21.28 -32.97 64.76
CA GLN A 392 22.58 -32.67 64.14
C GLN A 392 22.46 -32.43 62.65
N ASN A 393 21.48 -33.03 61.96
CA ASN A 393 21.12 -32.66 60.59
C ASN A 393 20.28 -31.39 60.58
N LEU A 394 19.52 -31.07 61.64
CA LEU A 394 18.90 -29.78 61.84
C LEU A 394 19.98 -28.76 62.10
N ILE A 395 20.93 -29.00 63.01
CA ILE A 395 22.07 -28.14 63.30
C ILE A 395 22.96 -28.02 62.07
N LYS A 396 23.30 -29.08 61.35
CA LYS A 396 24.06 -29.01 60.09
C LYS A 396 23.27 -28.40 58.95
N SER A 397 21.94 -28.51 58.88
CA SER A 397 21.13 -27.82 57.87
C SER A 397 20.82 -26.38 58.27
N THR A 398 20.77 -26.05 59.56
CA THR A 398 20.67 -24.71 60.11
C THR A 398 22.03 -24.04 60.17
N GLN A 399 23.14 -24.79 60.14
CA GLN A 399 24.53 -24.31 60.13
C GLN A 399 25.08 -24.28 58.72
N LEU A 400 24.66 -25.18 57.83
CA LEU A 400 24.72 -24.96 56.38
C LEU A 400 23.80 -23.80 56.01
N ALA A 401 22.60 -23.70 56.58
CA ALA A 401 21.78 -22.49 56.48
C ALA A 401 22.32 -21.34 57.33
N TYR A 402 23.25 -21.50 58.28
CA TYR A 402 23.90 -20.41 59.04
C TYR A 402 25.11 -19.88 58.28
N ASP A 403 25.81 -20.76 57.56
CA ASP A 403 26.94 -20.47 56.70
C ASP A 403 26.43 -19.93 55.34
N LEU A 404 25.29 -20.45 54.84
CA LEU A 404 24.44 -19.84 53.81
C LEU A 404 23.61 -18.65 54.34
N ALA A 405 23.54 -18.45 55.67
CA ALA A 405 23.03 -17.24 56.33
C ALA A 405 24.15 -16.42 56.94
N SER A 406 25.39 -16.58 56.47
CA SER A 406 26.37 -15.53 56.71
C SER A 406 25.71 -14.23 56.24
N ALA A 407 25.88 -13.16 57.00
CA ALA A 407 25.29 -11.87 56.63
C ALA A 407 25.60 -11.56 55.16
N ASP A 408 26.73 -12.03 54.64
CA ASP A 408 27.12 -11.93 53.23
C ASP A 408 26.26 -12.74 52.25
N ILE A 409 25.82 -13.97 52.56
CA ILE A 409 24.93 -14.73 51.67
C ILE A 409 23.48 -14.30 51.84
N TYR A 410 23.00 -13.93 53.04
CA TYR A 410 21.68 -13.30 53.15
C TYR A 410 21.65 -11.92 52.50
N ASN A 411 22.71 -11.10 52.64
CA ASN A 411 22.82 -9.84 51.91
C ASN A 411 23.00 -10.08 50.41
N PHE A 412 23.68 -11.14 49.97
CA PHE A 412 23.80 -11.48 48.57
C PHE A 412 22.49 -12.03 48.00
N LEU A 413 21.79 -12.90 48.72
CA LEU A 413 20.49 -13.44 48.32
C LEU A 413 19.41 -12.38 48.40
N ASP A 414 19.45 -11.46 49.38
CA ASP A 414 18.59 -10.28 49.42
C ASP A 414 18.99 -9.31 48.32
N GLN A 415 20.28 -9.09 48.01
CA GLN A 415 20.68 -8.30 46.84
C GLN A 415 20.25 -8.96 45.53
N VAL A 416 20.34 -10.28 45.40
CA VAL A 416 19.88 -11.04 44.23
C VAL A 416 18.37 -11.04 44.17
N GLU A 417 17.67 -11.19 45.29
CA GLU A 417 16.21 -11.15 45.39
C GLU A 417 15.71 -9.74 45.08
N GLN A 418 16.25 -8.69 45.69
CA GLN A 418 15.98 -7.29 45.35
C GLN A 418 16.32 -7.01 43.89
N THR A 419 17.47 -7.47 43.37
CA THR A 419 17.81 -7.30 41.95
C THR A 419 16.83 -8.05 41.06
N VAL A 420 16.45 -9.28 41.39
CA VAL A 420 15.49 -10.09 40.62
C VAL A 420 14.10 -9.49 40.69
N ILE A 421 13.67 -8.99 41.85
CA ILE A 421 12.41 -8.30 42.06
C ILE A 421 12.41 -6.98 41.28
N GLU A 422 13.46 -6.17 41.39
CA GLU A 422 13.63 -4.93 40.62
C GLU A 422 13.60 -5.21 39.12
N LYS A 423 14.34 -6.21 38.64
CA LYS A 423 14.38 -6.58 37.22
C LYS A 423 13.06 -7.22 36.76
N ALA A 424 12.40 -8.02 37.58
CA ALA A 424 11.09 -8.59 37.29
C ALA A 424 10.01 -7.50 37.26
N GLN A 425 10.10 -6.50 38.15
CA GLN A 425 9.25 -5.30 38.12
C GLN A 425 9.50 -4.47 36.86
N ILE A 426 10.75 -4.34 36.41
CA ILE A 426 11.09 -3.70 35.13
C ILE A 426 10.48 -4.49 33.96
N ILE A 427 10.66 -5.82 33.91
CA ILE A 427 10.12 -6.68 32.85
C ILE A 427 8.59 -6.60 32.83
N LYS A 428 7.94 -6.69 33.99
CA LYS A 428 6.49 -6.55 34.12
C LYS A 428 6.02 -5.15 33.71
N GLY A 429 6.77 -4.11 34.08
CA GLY A 429 6.51 -2.73 33.65
C GLY A 429 6.65 -2.55 32.14
N MET A 430 7.60 -3.26 31.50
CA MET A 430 7.72 -3.30 30.04
C MET A 430 6.53 -4.00 29.40
N ASP A 431 6.08 -5.14 29.93
CA ASP A 431 4.91 -5.86 29.44
C ASP A 431 3.63 -5.02 29.54
N ASP A 432 3.40 -4.39 30.69
CA ASP A 432 2.30 -3.44 30.91
C ASP A 432 2.37 -2.27 29.91
N PHE A 433 3.56 -1.75 29.63
CA PHE A 433 3.76 -0.66 28.67
C PHE A 433 3.49 -1.08 27.22
N TYR A 434 3.98 -2.23 26.77
CA TYR A 434 3.75 -2.68 25.40
C TYR A 434 2.30 -3.12 25.18
N THR A 435 1.66 -3.71 26.20
CA THR A 435 0.21 -3.95 26.21
C THR A 435 -0.56 -2.63 26.08
N PHE A 436 -0.11 -1.59 26.79
CA PHE A 436 -0.65 -0.24 26.63
C PHE A 436 -0.44 0.30 25.21
N LEU A 437 0.75 0.18 24.61
CA LEU A 437 1.01 0.63 23.24
C LEU A 437 0.12 -0.05 22.20
N GLN A 438 -0.15 -1.34 22.37
CA GLN A 438 -1.06 -2.09 21.49
C GLN A 438 -2.49 -1.51 21.58
N ARG A 439 -2.99 -1.30 22.80
CA ARG A 439 -4.33 -0.71 23.01
C ARG A 439 -4.39 0.73 22.51
N LEU A 440 -3.37 1.52 22.81
CA LEU A 440 -3.23 2.88 22.32
C LEU A 440 -3.29 2.91 20.79
N THR A 441 -2.62 1.98 20.10
CA THR A 441 -2.66 1.90 18.63
C THR A 441 -4.07 1.68 18.08
N VAL A 442 -4.91 0.92 18.77
CA VAL A 442 -6.32 0.72 18.39
C VAL A 442 -7.11 2.01 18.63
N GLU A 443 -6.98 2.60 19.82
CA GLU A 443 -7.68 3.83 20.20
C GLU A 443 -7.28 5.05 19.35
N LEU A 444 -6.00 5.15 18.97
CA LEU A 444 -5.50 6.19 18.08
C LEU A 444 -6.16 6.12 16.69
N LYS A 445 -6.71 4.98 16.28
CA LYS A 445 -7.46 4.85 15.02
C LYS A 445 -8.93 5.26 15.17
N SER A 446 -9.43 5.56 16.36
CA SER A 446 -10.83 5.98 16.54
C SER A 446 -11.08 7.36 15.93
N TYR A 447 -12.32 7.61 15.51
CA TYR A 447 -12.74 8.89 14.96
C TYR A 447 -12.53 10.04 15.97
N GLU A 448 -12.89 9.82 17.24
CA GLU A 448 -12.80 10.81 18.31
C GLU A 448 -11.37 11.31 18.52
N VAL A 449 -10.38 10.43 18.38
CA VAL A 449 -8.97 10.81 18.48
C VAL A 449 -8.50 11.49 17.20
N GLN A 450 -8.91 10.97 16.04
CA GLN A 450 -8.47 11.49 14.74
C GLN A 450 -8.99 12.92 14.49
N ILE A 451 -10.19 13.29 14.94
CA ILE A 451 -10.67 14.68 14.82
C ILE A 451 -9.94 15.65 15.76
N LEU A 452 -9.44 15.17 16.90
CA LEU A 452 -8.70 15.98 17.89
C LEU A 452 -7.19 16.07 17.58
N ARG A 453 -6.68 15.39 16.54
CA ARG A 453 -5.24 15.33 16.24
C ARG A 453 -4.62 16.69 15.91
N LYS A 454 -5.41 17.63 15.38
CA LYS A 454 -4.96 19.00 15.07
C LYS A 454 -4.61 19.81 16.32
N SER A 455 -5.22 19.48 17.46
CA SER A 455 -4.83 20.01 18.77
C SER A 455 -3.68 19.20 19.36
N ALA A 456 -2.48 19.40 18.79
CA ALA A 456 -1.15 19.16 19.35
C ALA A 456 -0.97 17.91 20.24
N PHE A 457 -0.58 16.79 19.62
CA PHE A 457 0.25 15.82 20.33
C PHE A 457 1.68 16.33 20.35
N LEU A 458 2.14 16.79 21.52
CA LEU A 458 3.55 17.11 21.76
C LEU A 458 4.38 15.84 21.70
N GLU A 459 5.62 15.96 21.23
CA GLU A 459 6.62 14.89 21.34
C GLU A 459 6.73 14.46 22.80
N VAL A 460 6.53 13.16 23.06
CA VAL A 460 6.61 12.62 24.42
C VAL A 460 8.09 12.46 24.76
N SER A 461 8.50 12.99 25.91
CA SER A 461 9.82 12.82 26.49
C SER A 461 9.70 12.02 27.78
N SER A 462 10.84 11.64 28.38
CA SER A 462 10.85 11.06 29.72
C SER A 462 10.18 11.96 30.75
N ASP A 463 10.30 13.28 30.56
CA ASP A 463 9.96 14.28 31.57
C ASP A 463 8.47 14.61 31.56
N ASN A 464 7.84 14.57 30.38
CA ASN A 464 6.40 14.83 30.22
C ASN A 464 5.54 13.55 30.10
N TYR A 465 6.15 12.36 30.20
CA TYR A 465 5.43 11.08 30.01
C TYR A 465 4.22 10.94 30.94
N LYS A 466 4.36 11.32 32.21
CA LYS A 466 3.25 11.24 33.19
C LYS A 466 2.10 12.16 32.80
N ASP A 467 2.41 13.39 32.39
CA ASP A 467 1.43 14.36 31.93
C ASP A 467 0.73 13.88 30.67
N PHE A 468 1.47 13.27 29.74
CA PHE A 468 0.92 12.63 28.55
C PHE A 468 -0.11 11.55 28.93
N ILE A 469 0.27 10.59 29.79
CA ILE A 469 -0.65 9.53 30.25
C ILE A 469 -1.86 10.13 30.98
N PHE A 470 -1.66 11.20 31.76
CA PHE A 470 -2.75 11.90 32.43
C PHE A 470 -3.72 12.53 31.43
N ASN A 471 -3.19 13.14 30.37
CA ASN A 471 -3.94 13.84 29.34
C ASN A 471 -4.62 12.93 28.32
N LEU A 472 -4.28 11.63 28.22
CA LEU A 472 -4.96 10.70 27.31
C LEU A 472 -6.48 10.64 27.51
N SER A 473 -6.97 10.85 28.75
CA SER A 473 -8.41 10.92 29.02
C SER A 473 -9.09 12.14 28.39
N LYS A 474 -8.36 13.24 28.15
CA LYS A 474 -8.90 14.42 27.42
C LYS A 474 -9.21 14.07 25.97
N PHE A 475 -8.47 13.11 25.39
CA PHE A 475 -8.70 12.56 24.06
C PHE A 475 -9.71 11.39 24.07
N LYS A 476 -10.43 11.18 25.18
CA LYS A 476 -11.36 10.05 25.39
C LYS A 476 -10.71 8.66 25.29
N ILE A 477 -9.38 8.56 25.34
CA ILE A 477 -8.65 7.29 25.31
C ILE A 477 -8.72 6.65 26.70
N LYS A 478 -9.33 5.47 26.79
CA LYS A 478 -9.40 4.71 28.04
C LYS A 478 -8.10 3.96 28.28
N VAL A 479 -7.33 4.41 29.27
CA VAL A 479 -6.08 3.75 29.67
C VAL A 479 -6.37 2.79 30.83
N ALA A 480 -6.30 1.49 30.57
CA ALA A 480 -6.34 0.50 31.63
C ALA A 480 -5.06 0.57 32.47
N ASN A 481 -5.16 0.34 33.78
CA ASN A 481 -4.02 0.40 34.70
C ASN A 481 -3.25 1.73 34.66
N LYS A 482 -3.96 2.85 34.50
CA LYS A 482 -3.39 4.21 34.43
C LYS A 482 -2.37 4.47 35.56
N ASP A 483 -2.69 4.08 36.79
CA ASP A 483 -1.81 4.28 37.95
C ASP A 483 -0.47 3.52 37.82
N LYS A 484 -0.51 2.29 37.28
CA LYS A 484 0.71 1.51 37.03
C LYS A 484 1.59 2.16 35.97
N LEU A 485 0.99 2.64 34.88
CA LEU A 485 1.73 3.33 33.82
C LEU A 485 2.32 4.66 34.33
N ILE A 486 1.60 5.41 35.17
CA ILE A 486 2.13 6.64 35.78
C ILE A 486 3.32 6.35 36.72
N SER A 487 3.30 5.22 37.42
CA SER A 487 4.40 4.81 38.30
C SER A 487 5.64 4.32 37.54
N LEU A 488 5.48 3.94 36.26
CA LEU A 488 6.56 3.44 35.42
C LEU A 488 7.55 4.56 35.08
N LYS A 489 8.85 4.26 35.17
CA LYS A 489 9.92 5.12 34.65
C LYS A 489 10.30 4.62 33.24
N PRO A 490 9.74 5.20 32.16
CA PRO A 490 9.95 4.67 30.81
C PRO A 490 11.41 4.82 30.40
N THR A 491 11.93 3.81 29.69
CA THR A 491 13.27 3.88 29.10
C THR A 491 13.25 4.76 27.83
N ARG A 492 14.43 5.22 27.38
CA ARG A 492 14.57 5.97 26.12
C ARG A 492 13.95 5.23 24.92
N GLN A 493 14.15 3.91 24.84
CA GLN A 493 13.57 3.09 23.76
C GLN A 493 12.04 3.08 23.81
N MET A 494 11.46 2.95 25.01
CA MET A 494 9.99 2.95 25.18
C MET A 494 9.38 4.28 24.73
N ILE A 495 10.03 5.39 25.05
CA ILE A 495 9.62 6.72 24.58
C ILE A 495 9.74 6.82 23.04
N GLN A 496 10.82 6.33 22.46
CA GLN A 496 10.99 6.29 21.00
C GLN A 496 9.90 5.44 20.31
N ASP A 497 9.56 4.28 20.88
CA ASP A 497 8.50 3.40 20.36
C ASP A 497 7.13 4.08 20.45
N LEU A 498 6.84 4.75 21.58
CA LEU A 498 5.62 5.53 21.77
C LEU A 498 5.52 6.67 20.77
N ASN A 499 6.56 7.50 20.62
CA ASN A 499 6.59 8.59 19.66
C ASN A 499 6.47 8.08 18.22
N SER A 500 7.09 6.94 17.92
CA SER A 500 6.94 6.28 16.61
C SER A 500 5.48 5.90 16.36
N ILE A 501 4.78 5.31 17.33
CA ILE A 501 3.35 4.98 17.21
C ILE A 501 2.49 6.25 17.09
N LEU A 502 2.75 7.28 17.89
CA LEU A 502 2.02 8.55 17.83
C LEU A 502 2.23 9.22 16.47
N ASN A 503 3.47 9.42 16.06
CA ASN A 503 3.82 10.02 14.77
C ASN A 503 3.20 9.23 13.62
N ARG A 504 3.30 7.90 13.68
CA ARG A 504 2.74 7.00 12.68
C ARG A 504 1.22 6.82 12.78
N ASN A 505 0.48 7.45 13.70
CA ASN A 505 -0.99 7.42 13.64
C ASN A 505 -1.61 8.82 13.59
N LEU A 506 -0.85 9.85 13.95
CA LEU A 506 -1.35 11.21 14.12
C LEU A 506 -0.66 12.22 13.19
N ASN A 507 0.65 12.08 12.92
CA ASN A 507 1.43 13.02 12.11
C ASN A 507 1.40 12.71 10.60
N HIS A 508 0.25 12.29 10.08
CA HIS A 508 0.17 12.03 8.65
C HIS A 508 -0.14 13.29 7.88
N THR A 509 0.82 13.72 7.08
CA THR A 509 0.57 14.54 5.90
C THR A 509 -0.37 13.76 5.00
N THR A 510 -1.60 14.24 4.88
CA THR A 510 -2.46 13.84 3.76
C THR A 510 -1.75 14.31 2.50
N ARG A 511 -1.20 13.37 1.74
CA ARG A 511 -0.58 13.69 0.45
C ARG A 511 -1.71 14.03 -0.49
N ARG A 512 -1.59 15.21 -1.08
CA ARG A 512 -2.53 15.75 -2.03
C ARG A 512 -1.82 15.85 -3.37
N SER A 513 -2.44 15.33 -4.41
CA SER A 513 -2.05 15.58 -5.78
C SER A 513 -3.26 15.99 -6.59
N PHE A 514 -3.02 16.83 -7.58
CA PHE A 514 -4.01 17.27 -8.55
C PHE A 514 -3.38 17.23 -9.93
N ASN A 515 -4.18 16.93 -10.95
CA ASN A 515 -3.71 17.09 -12.32
C ASN A 515 -3.65 18.58 -12.70
N ASN A 516 -2.87 18.95 -13.71
CA ASN A 516 -2.63 20.35 -14.09
C ASN A 516 -3.91 21.14 -14.43
N PHE A 517 -5.04 20.46 -14.62
CA PHE A 517 -6.33 21.06 -14.97
C PHE A 517 -7.32 21.13 -13.81
N GLY A 518 -6.97 20.60 -12.63
CA GLY A 518 -7.86 20.56 -11.45
C GLY A 518 -9.11 19.71 -11.64
N GLN A 519 -9.10 18.80 -12.62
CA GLN A 519 -10.19 17.87 -12.91
C GLN A 519 -10.10 16.60 -12.06
N GLU A 520 -8.90 16.29 -11.57
CA GLU A 520 -8.66 15.13 -10.72
C GLU A 520 -8.00 15.55 -9.43
N LEU A 521 -8.53 15.03 -8.32
CA LEU A 521 -8.02 15.31 -6.99
C LEU A 521 -7.86 13.99 -6.23
N ILE A 522 -6.63 13.75 -5.79
CA ILE A 522 -6.27 12.53 -5.06
C ILE A 522 -5.85 12.93 -3.66
N TYR A 523 -6.52 12.34 -2.67
CA TYR A 523 -6.11 12.41 -1.27
C TYR A 523 -5.64 11.02 -0.83
N GLU A 524 -4.38 10.95 -0.44
CA GLU A 524 -3.77 9.76 0.14
C GLU A 524 -3.42 10.03 1.60
N GLY A 525 -3.77 9.11 2.49
CA GLY A 525 -3.42 9.24 3.89
C GLY A 525 -3.49 7.93 4.65
N ARG A 526 -3.08 7.98 5.91
CA ARG A 526 -3.30 6.87 6.84
C ARG A 526 -4.80 6.75 7.16
N ASN A 527 -5.36 7.84 7.66
CA ASN A 527 -6.78 7.97 7.95
C ASN A 527 -7.27 9.29 7.35
N LEU A 528 -8.38 9.24 6.62
CA LEU A 528 -8.99 10.41 5.98
C LEU A 528 -10.28 10.74 6.72
N ILE A 529 -10.52 12.03 6.96
CA ILE A 529 -11.77 12.53 7.52
C ILE A 529 -12.41 13.42 6.46
N LEU A 530 -13.64 13.10 6.07
CA LEU A 530 -14.27 13.77 4.94
C LEU A 530 -14.54 15.26 5.21
N SER A 531 -14.93 15.63 6.43
CA SER A 531 -15.17 17.01 6.83
C SER A 531 -13.92 17.89 6.77
N GLU A 532 -12.72 17.30 6.80
CA GLU A 532 -11.46 18.02 6.60
C GLU A 532 -11.19 18.30 5.12
N ILE A 533 -11.73 17.46 4.24
CA ILE A 533 -11.51 17.51 2.79
C ILE A 533 -12.59 18.33 2.09
N ALA A 534 -13.85 18.17 2.50
CA ALA A 534 -15.02 18.76 1.86
C ALA A 534 -14.94 20.29 1.65
N PRO A 535 -14.44 21.11 2.59
CA PRO A 535 -14.30 22.56 2.38
C PRO A 535 -13.37 22.92 1.22
N GLU A 536 -12.42 22.04 0.88
CA GLU A 536 -11.50 22.27 -0.23
C GLU A 536 -12.12 21.92 -1.58
N LEU A 537 -13.04 20.95 -1.63
CA LEU A 537 -13.67 20.49 -2.86
C LEU A 537 -14.47 21.61 -3.54
N GLY A 538 -15.10 22.49 -2.75
CA GLY A 538 -15.82 23.66 -3.25
C GLY A 538 -14.93 24.68 -4.00
N LYS A 539 -13.60 24.60 -3.89
CA LYS A 539 -12.67 25.46 -4.63
C LYS A 539 -12.49 25.01 -6.09
N PHE A 540 -12.91 23.80 -6.44
CA PHE A 540 -12.71 23.20 -7.76
C PHE A 540 -14.00 23.25 -8.59
N GLN A 541 -14.11 24.25 -9.48
CA GLN A 541 -15.30 24.42 -10.34
C GLN A 541 -15.47 23.33 -11.41
N LYS A 542 -14.43 22.52 -11.67
CA LYS A 542 -14.37 21.52 -12.75
C LYS A 542 -13.91 20.14 -12.28
N LEU A 543 -14.05 19.83 -10.98
CA LEU A 543 -13.66 18.52 -10.48
C LEU A 543 -14.50 17.43 -11.18
N GLN A 544 -13.84 16.48 -11.83
CA GLN A 544 -14.46 15.34 -12.51
C GLN A 544 -14.23 14.05 -11.75
N ASN A 545 -13.07 13.87 -11.11
CA ASN A 545 -12.76 12.66 -10.34
C ASN A 545 -12.17 13.02 -8.96
N LEU A 546 -12.78 12.48 -7.90
CA LEU A 546 -12.24 12.50 -6.55
C LEU A 546 -11.80 11.10 -6.13
N TYR A 547 -10.53 10.96 -5.75
CA TYR A 547 -9.96 9.72 -5.24
C TYR A 547 -9.56 9.88 -3.77
N LEU A 548 -10.14 9.06 -2.90
CA LEU A 548 -9.83 9.03 -1.46
C LEU A 548 -9.24 7.66 -1.11
N PHE A 549 -7.94 7.66 -0.80
CA PHE A 549 -7.20 6.45 -0.46
C PHE A 549 -6.67 6.51 0.97
N ALA A 550 -7.11 5.58 1.81
CA ALA A 550 -6.64 5.48 3.19
C ALA A 550 -5.98 4.14 3.51
N GLN A 551 -4.84 4.17 4.21
CA GLN A 551 -4.17 2.95 4.68
C GLN A 551 -4.86 2.28 5.88
N GLY A 552 -5.75 3.00 6.56
CA GLY A 552 -6.45 2.57 7.76
C GLY A 552 -7.95 2.75 7.61
N THR A 553 -8.43 3.98 7.80
CA THR A 553 -9.88 4.27 7.81
C THR A 553 -10.23 5.56 7.08
N ILE A 554 -11.29 5.52 6.26
CA ILE A 554 -11.97 6.72 5.77
C ILE A 554 -13.18 6.96 6.67
N PHE A 555 -13.19 8.09 7.36
CA PHE A 555 -14.31 8.56 8.17
C PHE A 555 -15.21 9.46 7.33
N ILE A 556 -16.45 9.03 7.14
CA ILE A 556 -17.48 9.77 6.42
C ILE A 556 -18.36 10.46 7.46
N ASP A 557 -18.08 11.73 7.73
CA ASP A 557 -18.69 12.50 8.83
C ASP A 557 -19.45 13.76 8.36
N CYS A 558 -19.56 13.98 7.04
CA CYS A 558 -20.39 15.01 6.45
C CYS A 558 -20.97 14.54 5.10
N ASP A 559 -21.93 15.29 4.58
CA ASP A 559 -22.42 15.09 3.22
C ASP A 559 -21.34 15.45 2.18
N LEU A 560 -21.40 14.79 1.03
CA LEU A 560 -20.53 15.05 -0.11
C LEU A 560 -21.40 15.37 -1.33
N VAL A 561 -21.26 16.58 -1.87
CA VAL A 561 -22.01 17.00 -3.07
C VAL A 561 -21.01 17.29 -4.18
N LEU A 562 -20.96 16.39 -5.15
CA LEU A 562 -20.03 16.39 -6.28
C LEU A 562 -20.79 16.14 -7.58
N VAL A 563 -21.57 17.13 -7.95
CA VAL A 563 -22.46 17.10 -9.12
C VAL A 563 -21.64 16.86 -10.40
N ASP A 564 -22.10 15.93 -11.24
CA ASP A 564 -21.43 15.48 -12.49
C ASP A 564 -20.01 14.89 -12.28
N ALA A 565 -19.63 14.45 -11.08
CA ALA A 565 -18.28 14.00 -10.77
C ALA A 565 -18.22 12.59 -10.14
N ASN A 566 -17.16 11.87 -10.44
CA ASN A 566 -16.90 10.52 -9.98
C ASN A 566 -16.21 10.52 -8.61
N VAL A 567 -16.55 9.53 -7.78
CA VAL A 567 -15.94 9.35 -6.46
C VAL A 567 -15.43 7.93 -6.29
N SER A 568 -14.15 7.80 -6.00
CA SER A 568 -13.47 6.53 -5.74
C SER A 568 -12.93 6.51 -4.32
N LEU A 569 -13.40 5.55 -3.51
CA LEU A 569 -12.95 5.31 -2.14
C LEU A 569 -12.22 3.98 -2.07
N ALA A 570 -11.01 3.95 -1.51
CA ALA A 570 -10.36 2.69 -1.16
C ALA A 570 -9.71 2.77 0.23
N ALA A 571 -10.15 1.89 1.14
CA ALA A 571 -9.57 1.79 2.49
C ALA A 571 -9.89 0.46 3.16
N PRO A 572 -9.08 -0.04 4.11
CA PRO A 572 -9.41 -1.26 4.84
C PRO A 572 -10.76 -1.12 5.54
N THR A 573 -11.00 0.02 6.17
CA THR A 573 -12.26 0.33 6.84
C THR A 573 -12.83 1.63 6.30
N ILE A 574 -14.13 1.65 6.02
CA ILE A 574 -14.90 2.89 5.86
C ILE A 574 -15.86 2.97 7.03
N GLU A 575 -15.89 4.09 7.73
CA GLU A 575 -16.73 4.26 8.89
C GLU A 575 -17.60 5.51 8.74
N VAL A 576 -18.91 5.30 8.71
CA VAL A 576 -19.89 6.38 8.64
C VAL A 576 -20.12 6.92 10.05
N ILE A 577 -19.89 8.22 10.23
CA ILE A 577 -20.00 8.91 11.52
C ILE A 577 -21.20 9.85 11.49
N GLY A 578 -22.14 9.65 12.40
CA GLY A 578 -23.30 10.53 12.55
C GLY A 578 -24.61 9.90 12.09
N GLY A 579 -25.52 10.72 11.59
CA GLY A 579 -26.85 10.32 11.12
C GLY A 579 -26.84 9.87 9.65
N ASN A 580 -27.99 10.00 8.97
CA ASN A 580 -28.09 9.67 7.55
C ASN A 580 -27.32 10.70 6.69
N LEU A 581 -26.18 10.31 6.15
CA LEU A 581 -25.33 11.10 5.25
C LEU A 581 -25.58 10.74 3.79
N THR A 582 -25.31 11.68 2.89
CA THR A 582 -25.52 11.54 1.45
C THR A 582 -24.28 11.91 0.65
N PHE A 583 -23.88 11.00 -0.24
CA PHE A 583 -22.95 11.25 -1.34
C PHE A 583 -23.77 11.49 -2.60
N ASN A 584 -23.86 12.74 -3.04
CA ASN A 584 -24.64 13.14 -4.20
C ASN A 584 -23.72 13.45 -5.38
N MET A 585 -23.70 12.56 -6.35
CA MET A 585 -23.01 12.69 -7.64
C MET A 585 -24.02 12.84 -8.79
N SER A 586 -25.25 13.24 -8.49
CA SER A 586 -26.32 13.35 -9.48
C SER A 586 -25.97 14.39 -10.55
N GLY A 587 -26.50 14.20 -11.75
CA GLY A 587 -26.33 15.10 -12.87
C GLY A 587 -27.12 16.40 -12.70
N ARG A 588 -26.62 17.50 -13.25
CA ARG A 588 -27.38 18.77 -13.34
C ARG A 588 -28.59 18.68 -14.25
N ASN A 589 -29.69 19.28 -13.84
CA ASN A 589 -30.81 19.50 -14.73
C ASN A 589 -30.45 20.51 -15.82
N GLY A 590 -30.87 20.24 -17.05
CA GLY A 590 -30.83 21.17 -18.15
C GLY A 590 -31.76 22.36 -17.92
N LYS A 591 -31.35 23.55 -18.35
CA LYS A 591 -32.19 24.74 -18.23
C LYS A 591 -33.30 24.70 -19.27
N SER A 592 -34.54 24.91 -18.82
CA SER A 592 -35.64 25.16 -19.74
C SER A 592 -35.39 26.44 -20.53
N ALA A 593 -35.78 26.43 -21.79
CA ALA A 593 -35.71 27.62 -22.63
C ALA A 593 -36.55 28.75 -22.01
N PRO A 594 -36.07 30.00 -21.99
CA PRO A 594 -36.79 31.10 -21.37
C PRO A 594 -38.14 31.31 -22.06
N PRO A 595 -39.20 31.73 -21.34
CA PRO A 595 -40.48 32.05 -21.96
C PRO A 595 -40.31 33.17 -22.99
N ARG A 596 -41.04 33.06 -24.11
CA ARG A 596 -40.88 33.98 -25.24
C ARG A 596 -41.44 35.36 -24.91
N LEU A 597 -40.64 36.40 -25.12
CA LEU A 597 -41.01 37.80 -24.81
C LEU A 597 -41.53 38.62 -26.03
N ASN A 598 -41.29 38.21 -27.29
CA ASN A 598 -41.65 39.02 -28.48
C ASN A 598 -42.24 38.23 -29.67
N SER A 599 -43.09 38.90 -30.44
CA SER A 599 -44.07 38.39 -31.44
C SER A 599 -43.56 38.17 -32.87
N SER A 600 -42.26 38.05 -33.09
CA SER A 600 -41.75 37.68 -34.43
C SER A 600 -42.01 36.19 -34.69
N PRO A 601 -42.52 35.79 -35.87
CA PRO A 601 -42.82 34.41 -36.21
C PRO A 601 -41.51 33.62 -36.38
N LYS A 602 -41.01 33.10 -35.26
CA LYS A 602 -39.79 32.31 -35.15
C LYS A 602 -40.09 31.01 -34.42
N ASP A 603 -39.31 29.98 -34.72
CA ASP A 603 -39.36 28.71 -34.00
C ASP A 603 -38.93 28.90 -32.55
N GLY A 604 -39.49 28.11 -31.64
CA GLY A 604 -39.10 28.10 -30.24
C GLY A 604 -37.69 27.57 -30.06
N SER A 605 -36.96 28.11 -29.08
CA SER A 605 -35.64 27.60 -28.71
C SER A 605 -35.76 26.24 -28.01
N PRO A 606 -34.85 25.29 -28.26
CA PRO A 606 -34.81 24.02 -27.53
C PRO A 606 -34.42 24.23 -26.06
N GLY A 607 -34.85 23.33 -25.19
CA GLY A 607 -34.34 23.23 -23.82
C GLY A 607 -32.96 22.57 -23.80
N GLU A 608 -32.17 22.85 -22.76
CA GLU A 608 -30.86 22.20 -22.59
C GLU A 608 -31.02 20.76 -22.11
N ASP A 609 -30.12 19.87 -22.51
CA ASP A 609 -30.09 18.48 -22.03
C ASP A 609 -29.71 18.42 -20.54
N GLY A 610 -30.23 17.42 -19.84
CA GLY A 610 -29.78 17.07 -18.50
C GLY A 610 -28.42 16.38 -18.55
N HIS A 611 -27.58 16.67 -17.56
CA HIS A 611 -26.25 16.07 -17.47
C HIS A 611 -26.30 14.65 -16.91
N ASN A 612 -25.35 13.82 -17.31
CA ASN A 612 -25.15 12.50 -16.73
C ASN A 612 -24.66 12.62 -15.28
N ALA A 613 -25.06 11.67 -14.44
CA ALA A 613 -24.49 11.54 -13.10
C ALA A 613 -23.08 10.95 -13.12
N GLY A 614 -22.31 11.29 -12.09
CA GLY A 614 -21.02 10.66 -11.83
C GLY A 614 -21.17 9.25 -11.21
N HIS A 615 -20.06 8.53 -11.22
CA HIS A 615 -19.94 7.15 -10.77
C HIS A 615 -19.34 7.06 -9.36
N ALA A 616 -19.75 6.05 -8.59
CA ALA A 616 -19.06 5.69 -7.35
C ALA A 616 -18.34 4.36 -7.47
N LEU A 617 -17.11 4.31 -6.97
CA LEU A 617 -16.38 3.07 -6.72
C LEU A 617 -15.97 3.02 -5.25
N ILE A 618 -16.39 1.98 -4.53
CA ILE A 618 -16.08 1.80 -3.11
C ILE A 618 -15.43 0.44 -2.91
N LEU A 619 -14.18 0.47 -2.43
CA LEU A 619 -13.37 -0.70 -2.15
C LEU A 619 -13.02 -0.72 -0.66
N ALA A 620 -13.56 -1.69 0.09
CA ALA A 620 -13.24 -1.83 1.51
C ALA A 620 -13.23 -3.27 2.01
N LEU A 621 -12.51 -3.54 3.10
CA LEU A 621 -12.67 -4.82 3.81
C LEU A 621 -13.93 -4.78 4.67
N GLU A 622 -14.21 -3.63 5.27
CA GLU A 622 -15.35 -3.43 6.16
C GLU A 622 -15.94 -2.02 6.01
N VAL A 623 -17.27 -1.94 5.96
CA VAL A 623 -18.01 -0.69 6.06
C VAL A 623 -18.80 -0.70 7.36
N LYS A 624 -18.41 0.14 8.31
CA LYS A 624 -19.12 0.30 9.58
C LYS A 624 -20.24 1.32 9.42
N ARG A 625 -21.43 0.97 9.92
CA ARG A 625 -22.64 1.82 9.90
C ARG A 625 -23.07 2.24 8.48
N GLY A 626 -22.80 1.41 7.47
CA GLY A 626 -23.09 1.78 6.08
C GLY A 626 -24.56 2.04 5.76
N ALA A 627 -25.51 1.51 6.54
CA ALA A 627 -26.94 1.86 6.44
C ALA A 627 -27.24 3.36 6.60
N GLN A 628 -26.31 4.10 7.20
CA GLN A 628 -26.40 5.55 7.41
C GLN A 628 -25.86 6.33 6.21
N LEU A 629 -25.28 5.70 5.19
CA LEU A 629 -24.77 6.37 4.00
C LEU A 629 -25.65 6.07 2.78
N THR A 630 -26.11 7.14 2.13
CA THR A 630 -26.84 7.10 0.87
C THR A 630 -25.96 7.60 -0.27
N ILE A 631 -25.78 6.79 -1.30
CA ILE A 631 -25.02 7.12 -2.52
C ILE A 631 -26.04 7.41 -3.62
N ALA A 632 -26.14 8.66 -4.06
CA ALA A 632 -27.07 9.11 -5.08
C ALA A 632 -26.33 9.50 -6.37
N SER A 633 -26.66 8.79 -7.46
CA SER A 633 -26.04 8.97 -8.79
C SER A 633 -27.15 9.05 -9.85
N LYS A 634 -28.03 10.05 -9.73
CA LYS A 634 -29.21 10.19 -10.61
C LYS A 634 -28.93 11.12 -11.77
N GLY A 635 -29.30 10.74 -12.99
CA GLY A 635 -29.18 11.62 -14.16
C GLY A 635 -30.01 12.90 -14.00
N GLY A 636 -29.53 14.00 -14.57
CA GLY A 636 -30.22 15.28 -14.56
C GLY A 636 -31.44 15.28 -15.50
N ASN A 637 -32.49 16.01 -15.15
CA ASN A 637 -33.65 16.19 -16.03
C ASN A 637 -33.31 17.11 -17.20
N GLY A 638 -33.83 16.84 -18.40
CA GLY A 638 -33.78 17.76 -19.52
C GLY A 638 -34.67 18.99 -19.31
N GLY A 639 -34.25 20.13 -19.84
CA GLY A 639 -35.00 21.38 -19.81
C GLY A 639 -36.14 21.39 -20.82
N ASP A 640 -37.25 22.05 -20.49
CA ASP A 640 -38.38 22.18 -21.41
C ASP A 640 -38.03 23.09 -22.61
N GLY A 641 -38.53 22.73 -23.79
CA GLY A 641 -38.43 23.55 -25.00
C GLY A 641 -39.42 24.72 -25.00
N GLN A 642 -39.07 25.82 -25.68
CA GLN A 642 -39.92 27.00 -25.80
C GLN A 642 -41.00 26.80 -26.86
N ASP A 643 -42.21 27.32 -26.64
CA ASP A 643 -43.27 27.32 -27.66
C ASP A 643 -42.92 28.21 -28.88
N GLY A 644 -43.37 27.78 -30.06
CA GLY A 644 -43.25 28.52 -31.30
C GLY A 644 -44.10 29.80 -31.32
N ALA A 645 -43.63 30.84 -32.02
CA ALA A 645 -44.31 32.13 -32.03
C ALA A 645 -45.53 32.08 -32.95
N ARG A 646 -46.56 32.86 -32.62
CA ARG A 646 -47.71 33.03 -33.52
C ARG A 646 -47.24 33.70 -34.82
N GLY A 647 -47.77 33.22 -35.94
CA GLY A 647 -47.60 33.83 -37.26
C GLY A 647 -48.16 35.25 -37.30
N LEU A 648 -47.57 36.13 -38.12
CA LEU A 648 -48.11 37.46 -38.38
C LEU A 648 -49.38 37.32 -39.22
N GLU A 649 -50.44 38.02 -38.83
CA GLU A 649 -51.65 38.11 -39.63
C GLU A 649 -51.37 38.73 -41.00
N GLY A 650 -52.11 38.30 -42.01
CA GLY A 650 -52.02 38.89 -43.34
C GLY A 650 -52.53 40.33 -43.33
N VAL A 651 -51.77 41.24 -43.93
CA VAL A 651 -52.18 42.65 -44.11
C VAL A 651 -52.82 42.79 -45.47
N SER A 652 -54.11 43.11 -45.49
CA SER A 652 -54.83 43.48 -46.70
C SER A 652 -54.24 44.78 -47.26
N SER A 653 -53.90 44.80 -48.56
CA SER A 653 -53.68 46.08 -49.24
C SER A 653 -54.98 46.86 -49.22
N PRO A 654 -54.97 48.18 -48.95
CA PRO A 654 -56.12 49.01 -49.30
C PRO A 654 -56.47 48.74 -50.77
N SER A 655 -57.76 48.62 -51.08
CA SER A 655 -58.24 48.60 -52.45
C SER A 655 -57.65 49.83 -53.16
N PRO A 656 -57.00 49.69 -54.33
CA PRO A 656 -56.56 50.87 -55.07
C PRO A 656 -57.77 51.76 -55.29
N HIS A 657 -57.65 53.04 -54.93
CA HIS A 657 -58.69 54.00 -55.28
C HIS A 657 -58.70 54.11 -56.82
N PHE A 658 -59.89 54.18 -57.41
CA PHE A 658 -60.06 54.24 -58.87
C PHE A 658 -59.31 55.43 -59.53
N SER A 659 -58.90 56.43 -58.74
CA SER A 659 -58.06 57.56 -59.16
C SER A 659 -56.62 57.18 -59.52
N ASP A 660 -56.12 56.04 -59.05
CA ASP A 660 -54.75 55.56 -59.35
C ASP A 660 -54.64 54.92 -60.75
N PHE A 661 -55.76 54.85 -61.49
CA PHE A 661 -55.90 54.27 -62.84
C PHE A 661 -55.96 55.32 -63.97
N TYR A 662 -55.28 56.46 -63.84
CA TYR A 662 -55.06 57.36 -64.97
C TYR A 662 -53.74 57.05 -65.67
N PRO A 663 -53.73 56.51 -66.90
CA PRO A 663 -52.52 56.46 -67.70
C PRO A 663 -52.30 57.82 -68.36
N GLU A 664 -51.26 58.55 -67.94
CA GLU A 664 -50.58 59.43 -68.88
C GLU A 664 -49.96 58.55 -69.98
N PHE A 665 -50.45 58.72 -71.20
CA PHE A 665 -50.00 58.02 -72.39
C PHE A 665 -48.52 58.37 -72.65
N VAL A 666 -47.60 57.53 -72.20
CA VAL A 666 -46.19 57.59 -72.62
C VAL A 666 -45.98 56.54 -73.71
N SER A 667 -45.98 56.97 -74.96
CA SER A 667 -45.52 56.15 -76.09
C SER A 667 -44.00 56.01 -76.01
N GLY A 668 -43.51 54.83 -75.67
CA GLY A 668 -42.08 54.56 -75.65
C GLY A 668 -41.80 53.06 -75.51
N VAL A 669 -41.59 52.41 -76.64
CA VAL A 669 -41.12 51.02 -76.75
C VAL A 669 -39.70 50.92 -76.20
N ALA A 670 -39.42 50.06 -75.20
CA ALA A 670 -38.19 49.27 -75.13
C ALA A 670 -38.11 48.36 -73.88
N ASN A 671 -37.62 47.14 -74.13
CA ASN A 671 -37.02 46.17 -73.20
C ASN A 671 -37.91 45.35 -72.26
N TRP A 672 -38.33 44.19 -72.78
CA TRP A 672 -38.79 43.05 -72.01
C TRP A 672 -37.61 42.36 -71.30
N GLY A 673 -37.38 42.70 -70.04
CA GLY A 673 -36.67 41.82 -69.11
C GLY A 673 -37.62 40.76 -68.53
N PRO A 674 -37.15 39.57 -68.12
CA PRO A 674 -38.01 38.52 -67.58
C PRO A 674 -38.64 38.95 -66.25
N ILE A 675 -39.94 39.23 -66.26
CA ILE A 675 -40.74 39.58 -65.08
C ILE A 675 -41.04 38.30 -64.29
N LYS A 676 -40.44 38.15 -63.11
CA LYS A 676 -40.74 37.10 -62.12
C LYS A 676 -41.82 37.54 -61.11
N SER A 677 -42.98 37.99 -61.58
CA SER A 677 -44.11 38.28 -60.68
C SER A 677 -45.43 37.79 -61.28
N HIS A 678 -46.24 37.16 -60.42
CA HIS A 678 -47.57 36.66 -60.75
C HIS A 678 -48.54 37.85 -60.92
N GLY A 679 -48.59 38.41 -62.13
CA GLY A 679 -49.62 39.36 -62.54
C GLY A 679 -50.82 38.63 -63.13
N TYR A 680 -52.03 39.04 -62.76
CA TYR A 680 -53.22 38.67 -63.54
C TYR A 680 -53.29 39.55 -64.79
N SER A 681 -53.44 38.92 -65.96
CA SER A 681 -53.77 39.59 -67.21
C SER A 681 -55.27 39.91 -67.23
N ILE A 682 -55.62 41.15 -67.51
CA ILE A 682 -56.98 41.52 -67.92
C ILE A 682 -56.84 42.08 -69.33
N GLU A 683 -57.25 41.32 -70.34
CA GLU A 683 -57.37 41.82 -71.71
C GLU A 683 -58.60 42.73 -71.79
N HIS A 684 -58.37 43.98 -72.18
CA HIS A 684 -59.44 44.88 -72.58
C HIS A 684 -59.81 44.53 -74.04
N PRO A 685 -61.09 44.23 -74.35
CA PRO A 685 -61.45 43.64 -75.64
C PRO A 685 -61.17 44.50 -76.89
N ASP A 686 -60.94 45.81 -76.75
CA ASP A 686 -60.86 46.69 -77.93
C ASP A 686 -59.50 47.38 -78.16
N LYS A 687 -58.55 47.33 -77.22
CA LYS A 687 -57.22 47.96 -77.39
C LYS A 687 -56.19 47.21 -76.54
N GLY A 688 -55.34 46.40 -77.17
CA GLY A 688 -54.33 45.57 -76.51
C GLY A 688 -53.24 46.36 -75.76
N THR A 689 -53.60 46.99 -74.63
CA THR A 689 -52.67 47.63 -73.69
C THR A 689 -52.63 46.84 -72.40
N LEU A 690 -51.43 46.40 -72.02
CA LEU A 690 -51.17 45.56 -70.86
C LEU A 690 -50.77 46.47 -69.69
N VAL A 691 -51.66 46.67 -68.70
CA VAL A 691 -51.36 47.45 -67.49
C VAL A 691 -50.96 46.49 -66.37
N LEU A 692 -49.66 46.46 -66.04
CA LEU A 692 -49.14 45.73 -64.89
C LEU A 692 -49.32 46.56 -63.62
N VAL A 693 -50.38 46.30 -62.85
CA VAL A 693 -50.52 46.88 -61.51
C VAL A 693 -49.70 46.05 -60.52
N ASN A 694 -48.53 46.55 -60.16
CA ASN A 694 -47.74 45.97 -59.07
C ASN A 694 -48.44 46.26 -57.74
N LYS A 695 -49.15 45.28 -57.17
CA LYS A 695 -49.70 45.38 -55.81
C LYS A 695 -48.56 45.36 -54.78
N GLN A 696 -47.95 46.51 -54.51
CA GLN A 696 -47.07 46.68 -53.35
C GLN A 696 -47.93 46.95 -52.12
N GLY A 697 -48.04 45.98 -51.20
CA GLY A 697 -48.65 46.24 -49.88
C GLY A 697 -49.37 45.06 -49.22
N ALA A 698 -49.86 44.09 -50.00
CA ALA A 698 -50.47 42.89 -49.42
C ALA A 698 -49.39 41.94 -48.89
N ARG A 699 -49.41 41.64 -47.59
CA ARG A 699 -48.54 40.60 -47.00
C ARG A 699 -49.39 39.38 -46.68
N PRO A 700 -49.07 38.18 -47.22
CA PRO A 700 -49.75 36.96 -46.82
C PRO A 700 -49.52 36.70 -45.32
N PRO A 701 -50.44 36.01 -44.63
CA PRO A 701 -50.18 35.57 -43.26
C PRO A 701 -48.94 34.68 -43.24
N THR A 702 -48.16 34.75 -42.17
CA THR A 702 -47.02 33.84 -42.01
C THR A 702 -47.45 32.61 -41.22
N ASN A 703 -46.75 31.49 -41.43
CA ASN A 703 -46.87 30.34 -40.55
C ASN A 703 -46.43 30.73 -39.13
N GLY A 704 -46.99 30.04 -38.12
CA GLY A 704 -46.42 30.09 -36.78
C GLY A 704 -45.12 29.31 -36.76
N GLY A 705 -44.22 29.68 -35.85
CA GLY A 705 -42.98 28.93 -35.66
C GLY A 705 -43.23 27.54 -35.07
N HIS A 706 -42.35 26.59 -35.31
CA HIS A 706 -42.35 25.29 -34.64
C HIS A 706 -41.99 25.46 -33.15
N GLY A 707 -42.44 24.54 -32.31
CA GLY A 707 -42.00 24.49 -30.91
C GLY A 707 -40.56 23.97 -30.82
N GLY A 708 -39.80 24.47 -29.85
CA GLY A 708 -38.46 23.98 -29.56
C GLY A 708 -38.50 22.58 -28.97
N ALA A 709 -37.49 21.76 -29.26
CA ALA A 709 -37.38 20.44 -28.66
C ALA A 709 -37.12 20.54 -27.14
N GLY A 710 -37.69 19.63 -26.35
CA GLY A 710 -37.26 19.45 -24.96
C GLY A 710 -35.88 18.81 -24.93
N GLY A 711 -35.08 19.18 -23.94
CA GLY A 711 -33.78 18.57 -23.70
C GLY A 711 -33.91 17.11 -23.30
N LYS A 712 -32.91 16.30 -23.65
CA LYS A 712 -32.82 14.89 -23.26
C LYS A 712 -32.55 14.75 -21.76
N SER A 713 -33.01 13.66 -21.17
CA SER A 713 -32.58 13.27 -19.82
C SER A 713 -31.11 12.86 -19.79
N GLY A 714 -30.41 13.20 -18.71
CA GLY A 714 -29.12 12.64 -18.38
C GLY A 714 -29.23 11.20 -17.87
N LYS A 715 -28.16 10.43 -18.07
CA LYS A 715 -28.04 9.04 -17.63
C LYS A 715 -27.63 8.92 -16.16
N ALA A 716 -28.13 7.87 -15.50
CA ALA A 716 -27.74 7.53 -14.15
C ALA A 716 -26.29 7.02 -14.10
N GLY A 717 -25.62 7.28 -12.98
CA GLY A 717 -24.26 6.83 -12.75
C GLY A 717 -24.24 5.40 -12.24
N HIS A 718 -23.26 4.62 -12.70
CA HIS A 718 -22.98 3.30 -12.14
C HIS A 718 -22.22 3.38 -10.81
N ASN A 719 -22.66 2.57 -9.84
CA ASN A 719 -22.07 2.47 -8.51
C ASN A 719 -21.57 1.04 -8.26
N PHE A 720 -20.27 0.90 -7.98
CA PHE A 720 -19.60 -0.37 -7.72
C PHE A 720 -19.13 -0.41 -6.27
N ILE A 721 -19.62 -1.40 -5.55
CA ILE A 721 -19.36 -1.57 -4.12
C ILE A 721 -18.76 -2.96 -3.94
N LEU A 722 -17.48 -3.02 -3.63
CA LEU A 722 -16.76 -4.24 -3.29
C LEU A 722 -16.36 -4.15 -1.82
N VAL A 723 -17.17 -4.74 -0.97
CA VAL A 723 -16.92 -4.84 0.47
C VAL A 723 -16.74 -6.30 0.85
N TRP A 724 -15.65 -6.63 1.54
CA TRP A 724 -15.34 -8.02 1.87
C TRP A 724 -16.30 -8.61 2.91
N LYS A 725 -16.67 -7.85 3.94
CA LYS A 725 -17.73 -8.25 4.86
C LYS A 725 -19.10 -7.97 4.22
N ASP A 726 -19.90 -9.01 4.05
CA ASP A 726 -21.18 -8.95 3.31
C ASP A 726 -22.23 -7.97 3.90
N ASP A 727 -22.04 -7.50 5.15
CA ASP A 727 -22.99 -6.63 5.85
C ASP A 727 -22.70 -5.12 5.70
N HIS A 728 -22.46 -4.64 4.48
CA HIS A 728 -22.13 -3.23 4.27
C HIS A 728 -23.33 -2.28 4.40
N GLN A 729 -24.56 -2.75 4.16
CA GLN A 729 -25.84 -2.02 4.27
C GLN A 729 -25.97 -0.65 3.56
N LEU A 730 -24.98 -0.24 2.76
CA LEU A 730 -25.00 1.01 1.96
C LEU A 730 -26.28 1.16 1.15
N ARG A 731 -26.89 2.35 1.20
CA ARG A 731 -28.09 2.67 0.41
C ARG A 731 -27.66 3.31 -0.91
N VAL A 732 -28.17 2.81 -2.02
CA VAL A 732 -27.82 3.33 -3.35
C VAL A 732 -29.09 3.81 -4.07
N GLN A 733 -29.04 5.02 -4.62
CA GLN A 733 -30.10 5.60 -5.43
C GLN A 733 -29.57 5.88 -6.84
N VAL A 734 -30.08 5.13 -7.83
CA VAL A 734 -29.70 5.24 -9.24
C VAL A 734 -30.99 5.39 -10.05
N ALA A 735 -31.09 6.43 -10.87
CA ALA A 735 -32.21 6.66 -11.77
C ALA A 735 -31.79 7.60 -12.91
N ASP A 736 -32.24 7.35 -14.13
CA ASP A 736 -32.10 8.30 -15.23
C ASP A 736 -32.93 9.56 -14.94
N GLY A 737 -32.55 10.69 -15.53
CA GLY A 737 -33.35 11.90 -15.51
C GLY A 737 -34.63 11.75 -16.34
N LEU A 738 -35.50 12.73 -16.25
CA LEU A 738 -36.67 12.85 -17.12
C LEU A 738 -36.36 13.80 -18.29
N SER A 739 -36.77 13.45 -19.51
CA SER A 739 -36.66 14.35 -20.66
C SER A 739 -37.56 15.57 -20.48
N GLY A 740 -37.09 16.72 -20.97
CA GLY A 740 -37.86 17.95 -21.03
C GLY A 740 -39.03 17.82 -22.01
N ARG A 741 -40.08 18.59 -21.79
CA ARG A 741 -41.24 18.62 -22.68
C ARG A 741 -40.91 19.42 -23.93
N HIS A 742 -41.36 18.94 -25.10
CA HIS A 742 -41.30 19.72 -26.32
C HIS A 742 -42.23 20.94 -26.23
N GLY A 743 -41.76 22.08 -26.74
CA GLY A 743 -42.59 23.25 -26.95
C GLY A 743 -43.67 22.96 -27.99
N LYS A 744 -44.81 23.64 -27.85
CA LYS A 744 -45.92 23.57 -28.80
C LYS A 744 -45.63 24.45 -30.00
N GLY A 745 -46.10 24.04 -31.19
CA GLY A 745 -46.08 24.88 -32.38
C GLY A 745 -46.92 26.16 -32.20
N GLY A 746 -46.43 27.27 -32.73
CA GLY A 746 -47.15 28.53 -32.79
C GLY A 746 -48.31 28.47 -33.79
N LYS A 747 -49.41 29.12 -33.45
CA LYS A 747 -50.56 29.22 -34.37
C LYS A 747 -50.18 30.05 -35.60
N GLY A 748 -50.62 29.65 -36.79
CA GLY A 748 -50.48 30.45 -38.01
C GLY A 748 -51.16 31.82 -37.91
N GLY A 749 -50.68 32.79 -38.69
CA GLY A 749 -51.35 34.06 -38.86
C GLY A 749 -52.67 33.88 -39.61
N GLU A 750 -53.68 34.66 -39.24
CA GLU A 750 -54.97 34.62 -39.93
C GLU A 750 -54.89 35.41 -41.25
N GLY A 751 -55.35 34.80 -42.35
CA GLY A 751 -55.41 35.46 -43.65
C GLY A 751 -56.64 36.35 -43.75
N LYS A 752 -56.44 37.66 -43.93
CA LYS A 752 -57.55 38.58 -44.26
C LYS A 752 -57.85 38.48 -45.75
N SER A 753 -58.86 37.71 -46.13
CA SER A 753 -59.22 37.42 -47.52
C SER A 753 -59.62 38.69 -48.28
N THR A 754 -58.82 39.09 -49.26
CA THR A 754 -59.24 40.04 -50.33
C THR A 754 -59.46 39.29 -51.63
N CYS A 755 -60.55 38.53 -51.72
CA CYS A 755 -61.18 38.16 -52.97
C CYS A 755 -62.68 38.07 -52.71
N ALA A 756 -63.41 39.11 -53.10
CA ALA A 756 -64.85 38.98 -53.29
C ALA A 756 -65.07 37.81 -54.27
N LYS A 757 -65.71 36.73 -53.78
CA LYS A 757 -66.18 35.62 -54.61
C LYS A 757 -67.24 36.16 -55.58
N ASN A 758 -66.83 36.66 -56.74
CA ASN A 758 -67.75 36.77 -57.87
C ASN A 758 -67.85 35.39 -58.51
N VAL A 759 -68.81 34.61 -58.01
CA VAL A 759 -69.28 33.37 -58.62
C VAL A 759 -70.04 33.74 -59.89
N TYR A 760 -69.42 33.64 -61.05
CA TYR A 760 -70.16 33.55 -62.31
C TYR A 760 -70.59 32.09 -62.52
N SER A 761 -71.88 31.82 -62.29
CA SER A 761 -72.50 30.53 -62.58
C SER A 761 -72.77 30.38 -64.09
N GLY A 762 -71.78 29.90 -64.85
CA GLY A 762 -71.96 29.46 -66.23
C GLY A 762 -72.16 27.95 -66.29
N LYS A 763 -73.40 27.50 -66.49
CA LYS A 763 -73.71 26.09 -66.82
C LYS A 763 -73.18 25.78 -68.22
N CYS A 764 -72.20 24.89 -68.33
CA CYS A 764 -71.87 24.24 -69.60
C CYS A 764 -72.05 22.72 -69.44
N LYS A 765 -73.06 22.18 -70.13
CA LYS A 765 -73.27 20.75 -70.32
C LYS A 765 -72.55 20.36 -71.60
N THR A 766 -71.60 19.44 -71.52
CA THR A 766 -71.39 18.39 -72.54
C THR A 766 -70.51 17.29 -71.97
N ARG A 767 -70.95 16.05 -72.21
CA ARG A 767 -70.19 14.80 -72.07
C ARG A 767 -69.25 14.67 -73.27
N GLU A 768 -68.05 14.15 -73.04
CA GLU A 768 -67.25 13.23 -73.87
C GLU A 768 -65.75 13.55 -73.76
N CYS A 769 -65.00 12.63 -73.15
CA CYS A 769 -63.67 12.15 -73.56
C CYS A 769 -63.00 11.41 -72.38
N GLU A 770 -63.40 10.16 -72.15
CA GLU A 770 -62.53 9.15 -71.54
C GLU A 770 -61.64 8.57 -72.64
N MET A 771 -60.33 8.82 -72.59
CA MET A 771 -59.24 7.91 -72.95
C MET A 771 -57.93 8.69 -73.11
N LEU A 772 -57.00 8.47 -72.18
CA LEU A 772 -55.53 8.35 -72.36
C LEU A 772 -54.80 8.82 -71.09
N LYS A 773 -54.39 7.86 -70.24
CA LYS A 773 -52.98 7.67 -69.82
C LYS A 773 -52.80 6.49 -68.86
N LEU A 774 -52.43 5.37 -69.46
CA LEU A 774 -51.50 4.39 -68.92
C LEU A 774 -50.07 4.92 -69.20
N ALA A 775 -49.21 5.04 -68.18
CA ALA A 775 -47.78 4.65 -68.18
C ALA A 775 -47.00 5.27 -67.00
N ALA A 776 -46.20 4.41 -66.33
CA ALA A 776 -45.16 4.61 -65.31
C ALA A 776 -45.64 4.85 -63.84
N VAL A 777 -45.72 3.89 -62.90
CA VAL A 777 -44.83 2.79 -62.38
C VAL A 777 -43.72 3.25 -61.40
N PHE A 778 -44.00 3.03 -60.09
CA PHE A 778 -43.15 2.73 -58.89
C PHE A 778 -42.20 3.82 -58.33
N PHE A 779 -41.98 4.00 -57.00
CA PHE A 779 -42.09 3.17 -55.78
C PHE A 779 -42.25 4.11 -54.55
N VAL A 780 -43.20 3.85 -53.61
CA VAL A 780 -43.07 3.90 -52.12
C VAL A 780 -44.37 3.35 -51.51
N GLU A 781 -44.31 2.26 -50.74
CA GLU A 781 -45.27 1.86 -49.71
C GLU A 781 -44.48 1.08 -48.64
N GLY A 782 -44.79 1.11 -47.34
CA GLY A 782 -45.96 1.68 -46.68
C GLY A 782 -45.89 1.55 -45.15
N ASP A 783 -46.78 2.30 -44.50
CA ASP A 783 -47.01 2.44 -43.08
C ASP A 783 -48.13 1.51 -42.57
N ILE A 784 -47.96 1.01 -41.33
CA ILE A 784 -48.88 1.03 -40.17
C ILE A 784 -50.33 0.52 -40.31
N LYS A 785 -50.71 -0.46 -39.45
CA LYS A 785 -51.84 -0.37 -38.47
C LYS A 785 -51.96 -1.58 -37.51
N ASN A 786 -51.99 -1.27 -36.19
CA ASN A 786 -52.89 -1.66 -35.06
C ASN A 786 -53.60 -3.04 -35.09
N GLU A 787 -53.93 -3.77 -34.00
CA GLU A 787 -54.03 -3.52 -32.54
C GLU A 787 -54.30 -4.87 -31.80
N CYS A 788 -53.91 -4.94 -30.51
CA CYS A 788 -54.38 -5.75 -29.36
C CYS A 788 -55.19 -7.07 -29.51
N LYS A 789 -54.70 -8.18 -28.89
CA LYS A 789 -55.51 -9.05 -27.99
C LYS A 789 -54.69 -9.99 -27.08
N CYS A 790 -55.27 -10.24 -25.91
CA CYS A 790 -54.78 -10.90 -24.68
C CYS A 790 -54.41 -12.40 -24.71
N MET A 791 -53.52 -12.75 -23.77
CA MET A 791 -53.44 -13.90 -22.82
C MET A 791 -53.84 -15.34 -23.21
N LEU A 792 -53.05 -16.27 -22.62
CA LEU A 792 -53.22 -17.71 -22.40
C LEU A 792 -52.76 -18.66 -23.52
N GLN A 793 -51.59 -19.28 -23.36
CA GLN A 793 -51.49 -20.72 -23.00
C GLN A 793 -50.05 -21.14 -22.68
N LYS A 794 -49.95 -22.03 -21.68
CA LYS A 794 -48.79 -22.69 -21.09
C LYS A 794 -48.47 -24.01 -21.80
N LYS A 795 -47.28 -24.54 -21.48
CA LYS A 795 -46.89 -25.96 -21.32
C LYS A 795 -46.53 -26.75 -22.59
N GLU A 796 -45.26 -27.12 -22.71
CA GLU A 796 -44.72 -28.47 -22.42
C GLU A 796 -43.21 -28.51 -22.72
N PHE A 797 -42.40 -28.95 -21.74
CA PHE A 797 -41.25 -29.90 -21.85
C PHE A 797 -40.41 -29.91 -20.55
N CYS A 798 -40.66 -30.90 -19.69
CA CYS A 798 -39.70 -31.63 -18.84
C CYS A 798 -39.77 -33.09 -19.36
N GLU A 799 -38.84 -34.04 -19.26
CA GLU A 799 -37.78 -34.46 -18.33
C GLU A 799 -36.74 -35.27 -19.18
N THR A 800 -35.43 -35.28 -18.90
CA THR A 800 -34.61 -36.30 -18.18
C THR A 800 -33.19 -35.70 -18.01
N GLU A 801 -32.38 -35.83 -16.96
CA GLU A 801 -31.97 -36.96 -16.11
C GLU A 801 -31.52 -36.46 -14.70
N PRO A 802 -31.51 -37.33 -13.66
CA PRO A 802 -30.97 -37.04 -12.32
C PRO A 802 -29.62 -37.73 -12.07
N ASP A 803 -28.57 -36.99 -11.65
CA ASP A 803 -27.41 -37.53 -10.88
C ASP A 803 -26.37 -36.43 -10.53
N ALA A 804 -26.78 -35.41 -9.77
CA ALA A 804 -25.84 -34.38 -9.26
C ALA A 804 -26.16 -33.86 -7.84
N ALA A 805 -26.92 -34.62 -7.04
CA ALA A 805 -27.37 -34.16 -5.72
C ALA A 805 -26.52 -34.67 -4.53
N ASP A 806 -25.68 -35.69 -4.70
CA ASP A 806 -24.95 -36.29 -3.56
C ASP A 806 -23.51 -35.77 -3.35
N GLY A 807 -23.06 -34.79 -4.14
CA GLY A 807 -21.73 -34.18 -3.99
C GLY A 807 -21.67 -32.95 -3.07
N PHE A 808 -22.81 -32.33 -2.74
CA PHE A 808 -22.84 -31.01 -2.10
C PHE A 808 -22.91 -31.04 -0.56
N ALA A 809 -23.33 -32.16 0.03
CA ALA A 809 -23.46 -32.29 1.49
C ALA A 809 -22.16 -32.76 2.19
N ALA A 810 -21.22 -33.38 1.47
CA ALA A 810 -19.98 -33.91 2.04
C ALA A 810 -18.86 -32.86 2.21
N TYR A 811 -18.97 -31.68 1.59
CA TYR A 811 -17.93 -30.64 1.65
C TYR A 811 -18.05 -29.72 2.88
N PHE A 812 -19.23 -29.61 3.50
CA PHE A 812 -19.44 -28.73 4.65
C PHE A 812 -19.07 -29.36 6.01
N GLN A 813 -18.75 -30.66 6.06
CA GLN A 813 -18.40 -31.35 7.30
C GLN A 813 -16.89 -31.52 7.55
N SER A 814 -16.01 -30.97 6.70
CA SER A 814 -14.55 -31.13 6.83
C SER A 814 -13.75 -29.83 7.05
N ILE A 815 -14.40 -28.71 7.38
CA ILE A 815 -13.68 -27.45 7.66
C ILE A 815 -13.14 -27.46 9.11
N PRO A 816 -11.80 -27.38 9.33
CA PRO A 816 -11.25 -27.21 10.67
C PRO A 816 -11.45 -25.76 11.17
N SER A 817 -11.36 -25.59 12.49
CA SER A 817 -11.57 -24.34 13.23
C SER A 817 -10.75 -23.12 12.74
N PRO A 818 -11.13 -21.88 13.10
CA PRO A 818 -10.69 -20.66 12.43
C PRO A 818 -9.29 -20.23 12.90
N SER A 819 -8.28 -20.44 12.04
CA SER A 819 -7.02 -19.71 12.12
C SER A 819 -6.63 -19.18 10.74
N THR A 820 -6.61 -17.85 10.62
CA THR A 820 -5.91 -17.03 9.61
C THR A 820 -6.04 -17.50 8.15
N LYS A 821 -7.10 -17.05 7.46
CA LYS A 821 -7.14 -17.09 5.98
C LYS A 821 -6.50 -15.81 5.40
N LEU A 822 -5.50 -16.00 4.55
CA LEU A 822 -5.03 -15.03 3.55
C LEU A 822 -6.18 -14.66 2.60
N VAL A 823 -6.19 -13.42 2.12
CA VAL A 823 -7.20 -12.90 1.18
C VAL A 823 -7.06 -13.61 -0.18
N ASP A 824 -8.14 -14.21 -0.66
CA ASP A 824 -8.24 -14.84 -1.99
C ASP A 824 -8.58 -13.80 -3.06
N TRP A 825 -7.55 -13.20 -3.64
CA TRP A 825 -7.68 -12.15 -4.65
C TRP A 825 -8.13 -12.68 -6.02
N GLN A 826 -7.78 -13.93 -6.36
CA GLN A 826 -8.22 -14.57 -7.59
C GLN A 826 -9.73 -14.83 -7.58
N GLY A 827 -10.29 -15.18 -6.43
CA GLY A 827 -11.75 -15.28 -6.24
C GLY A 827 -12.48 -13.94 -6.44
N LEU A 828 -11.83 -12.81 -6.14
CA LEU A 828 -12.40 -11.47 -6.31
C LEU A 828 -12.43 -11.03 -7.78
N GLU A 829 -11.32 -11.25 -8.50
CA GLU A 829 -11.25 -11.03 -9.94
C GLU A 829 -12.24 -11.91 -10.70
N ALA A 830 -12.39 -13.17 -10.29
CA ALA A 830 -13.38 -14.08 -10.84
C ALA A 830 -14.83 -13.59 -10.59
N LYS A 831 -15.14 -13.05 -9.40
CA LYS A 831 -16.46 -12.45 -9.11
C LYS A 831 -16.73 -11.20 -9.96
N LEU A 832 -15.71 -10.34 -10.14
CA LEU A 832 -15.83 -9.14 -10.96
C LEU A 832 -16.06 -9.48 -12.43
N ASN A 833 -15.26 -10.40 -12.96
CA ASN A 833 -15.40 -10.90 -14.34
C ASN A 833 -16.77 -11.58 -14.53
N LYS A 834 -17.25 -12.37 -13.57
CA LYS A 834 -18.57 -13.01 -13.63
C LYS A 834 -19.72 -12.00 -13.59
N SER A 835 -19.60 -10.95 -12.77
CA SER A 835 -20.62 -9.89 -12.69
C SER A 835 -20.62 -8.98 -13.94
N ALA A 836 -19.45 -8.74 -14.54
CA ALA A 836 -19.31 -8.01 -15.80
C ALA A 836 -19.85 -8.83 -16.99
N LEU A 837 -19.53 -10.13 -17.07
CA LEU A 837 -20.02 -11.04 -18.11
C LEU A 837 -21.55 -11.18 -18.07
N PHE A 838 -22.12 -11.31 -16.86
CA PHE A 838 -23.56 -11.39 -16.67
C PHE A 838 -24.27 -10.13 -17.18
N ARG A 839 -23.68 -8.94 -16.97
CA ARG A 839 -24.25 -7.68 -17.47
C ARG A 839 -24.05 -7.50 -18.98
N LEU A 840 -22.88 -7.82 -19.54
CA LEU A 840 -22.64 -7.78 -20.98
C LEU A 840 -23.67 -8.59 -21.78
N ASN A 841 -24.12 -9.73 -21.23
CA ASN A 841 -25.15 -10.56 -21.86
C ASN A 841 -26.58 -9.99 -21.78
N THR A 842 -26.78 -8.82 -21.13
CA THR A 842 -28.11 -8.24 -20.88
C THR A 842 -28.32 -6.83 -21.45
N VAL A 843 -27.29 -6.19 -22.05
CA VAL A 843 -27.38 -4.81 -22.58
C VAL A 843 -27.16 -4.78 -24.10
N GLY A 844 -27.80 -3.83 -24.81
CA GLY A 844 -27.69 -3.65 -26.27
C GLY A 844 -26.35 -3.06 -26.73
N SER A 845 -26.08 -3.10 -28.04
CA SER A 845 -24.76 -2.85 -28.64
C SER A 845 -24.18 -1.44 -28.47
N GLU A 846 -25.01 -0.40 -28.27
CA GLU A 846 -24.53 0.98 -28.06
C GLU A 846 -24.00 1.22 -26.64
N ASP A 847 -24.44 0.44 -25.65
CA ASP A 847 -23.97 0.53 -24.26
C ASP A 847 -22.73 -0.37 -24.01
N GLU A 848 -22.32 -1.19 -24.98
CA GLU A 848 -21.23 -2.16 -24.84
C GLU A 848 -19.85 -1.48 -24.73
N GLU A 849 -19.64 -0.39 -25.47
CA GLU A 849 -18.37 0.35 -25.47
C GLU A 849 -18.22 1.21 -24.21
N GLU A 850 -19.30 1.83 -23.73
CA GLU A 850 -19.32 2.54 -22.45
C GLU A 850 -19.09 1.58 -21.28
N LEU A 851 -19.71 0.39 -21.31
CA LEU A 851 -19.49 -0.66 -20.31
C LEU A 851 -18.06 -1.23 -20.37
N LYS A 852 -17.45 -1.37 -21.56
CA LYS A 852 -16.04 -1.80 -21.72
C LYS A 852 -15.07 -0.77 -21.14
N ASN A 853 -15.20 0.50 -21.53
CA ASN A 853 -14.38 1.59 -21.01
C ASN A 853 -14.51 1.70 -19.48
N TYR A 854 -15.72 1.45 -18.96
CA TYR A 854 -15.99 1.41 -17.54
C TYR A 854 -15.36 0.19 -16.84
N VAL A 855 -15.42 -1.01 -17.42
CA VAL A 855 -14.77 -2.22 -16.87
C VAL A 855 -13.25 -2.05 -16.82
N GLU A 856 -12.65 -1.39 -17.81
CA GLU A 856 -11.23 -1.04 -17.78
C GLU A 856 -10.91 -0.03 -16.67
N TYR A 857 -11.77 0.98 -16.47
CA TYR A 857 -11.65 1.91 -15.34
C TYR A 857 -11.71 1.20 -13.98
N ALA A 858 -12.66 0.26 -13.81
CA ALA A 858 -12.80 -0.55 -12.61
C ALA A 858 -11.59 -1.48 -12.39
N ARG A 859 -11.06 -2.13 -13.44
CA ARG A 859 -9.83 -2.94 -13.37
C ARG A 859 -8.62 -2.11 -12.97
N SER A 860 -8.42 -0.95 -13.61
CA SER A 860 -7.30 -0.03 -13.31
C SER A 860 -7.35 0.45 -11.85
N THR A 861 -8.54 0.81 -11.36
CA THR A 861 -8.72 1.28 -9.99
C THR A 861 -8.60 0.14 -8.95
N MET A 862 -9.11 -1.05 -9.27
CA MET A 862 -8.98 -2.24 -8.43
C MET A 862 -7.53 -2.73 -8.33
N LYS A 863 -6.78 -2.68 -9.44
CA LYS A 863 -5.34 -2.95 -9.48
C LYS A 863 -4.56 -1.94 -8.61
N THR A 864 -4.87 -0.65 -8.74
CA THR A 864 -4.30 0.42 -7.90
C THR A 864 -4.62 0.21 -6.40
N ALA A 865 -5.86 -0.15 -6.07
CA ALA A 865 -6.26 -0.44 -4.70
C ALA A 865 -5.56 -1.69 -4.14
N MET A 866 -5.50 -2.80 -4.90
CA MET A 866 -4.80 -4.03 -4.51
C MET A 866 -3.32 -3.79 -4.21
N GLN A 867 -2.68 -2.90 -4.97
CA GLN A 867 -1.30 -2.48 -4.76
C GLN A 867 -1.11 -1.61 -3.51
N ILE A 868 -2.06 -0.70 -3.23
CA ILE A 868 -2.10 0.06 -1.98
C ILE A 868 -2.25 -0.90 -0.78
N PHE A 869 -3.08 -1.94 -0.90
CA PHE A 869 -3.28 -2.96 0.15
C PHE A 869 -2.09 -3.93 0.30
N SER A 870 -1.38 -4.27 -0.77
CA SER A 870 -0.20 -5.16 -0.72
C SER A 870 1.04 -4.45 -0.14
N GLY A 871 1.16 -3.13 -0.31
CA GLY A 871 2.14 -2.29 0.37
C GLY A 871 1.88 -2.09 1.88
N MET A 872 0.68 -2.42 2.36
CA MET A 872 0.41 -2.47 3.81
C MET A 872 1.09 -3.72 4.39
N ASN A 873 2.05 -3.53 5.29
CA ASN A 873 2.71 -4.61 6.03
C ASN A 873 1.69 -5.47 6.81
N PHE A 874 1.12 -6.49 6.15
CA PHE A 874 0.20 -7.47 6.75
C PHE A 874 0.85 -8.37 7.81
N LYS A 875 2.18 -8.26 8.00
CA LYS A 875 2.95 -8.98 9.02
C LYS A 875 2.49 -8.75 10.47
N ILE A 876 1.68 -7.73 10.76
CA ILE A 876 1.19 -7.45 12.12
C ILE A 876 -0.20 -8.06 12.38
N PHE A 877 -0.94 -8.47 11.35
CA PHE A 877 -2.24 -9.15 11.53
C PHE A 877 -2.15 -10.69 11.53
N SER A 878 -0.97 -11.25 11.27
CA SER A 878 -0.70 -12.69 11.39
C SER A 878 -0.03 -13.08 12.72
N GLN A 879 -0.03 -12.20 13.73
CA GLN A 879 0.36 -12.51 15.11
C GLN A 879 -0.87 -12.48 16.02
#